data_AF-A0A256WNB8-F1
#
_entry.id   AF-A0A256WNB8-F1
#
_cell.length_a   1.000
_cell.length_b   1.000
_cell.length_c   1.000
_cell.angle_alpha   90.00
_cell.angle_beta   90.00
_cell.angle_gamma   90.00
#
_symmetry.space_group_name_H-M   'P 1'
#
loop_
_entity.id
_entity.type
_entity.pdbx_description
1 polymer ?
#
loop_
_entity_poly.entity_id
_entity_poly.type
_entity_poly.pdbx_seq_one_letter_code
_entity_poly.pdbx_strand_id
1 'polypeptide(L)'
;MIRFSLSKFIALPFIITSLLFLILSFNSYAQQENKWHIEKPLIVMQGEEAFLEIYCTEMHDELSLIINGKQEYLKLINGKASYAIVIHKETNYSISSEYGTLETKIKPIPLWFSIVPPLMAILMALLFKEVFVALFMGIFSGTFTIFWFYGFGFFTALGKGFFSIIDKYIIQALNNTGHLSIIVFSLMIGGMVHIITKNGGMRGIVNYLSKYAQSPRSGQLITWLLGIAIFFDDYANTLVVGNTMRPVTDKLNISREKLAYLVDSTAAPIASIALITTWIGAELSYIQDGIKMLNLDETPYLVFLHSLQYSFYPIFTLGFVLMLIIMGRDFGPMRKIEHQIKKPHHKELKATQKEKNDFNPKKGIKPRAINALIPVFTVVIGTMIGLFYTGQEVVGWQTELSFGRNLSEIIGHADSYLALLWSSLAGVTVAVILSMIQKLLSLKESMESMLDGFKLMLTAVLILSLAWALAGLTEDLHTAQFISGSLIRLDINPLLIPGLAFILAALVAFSTGSSWGTMAILYPLMLPAVWLLSQEATMNYQESLSLFHNVVAVVLAGSVFGDHCSPISDTTIMSSLASQCNHISHVQTQMPYALSVGAVSLFAGTIPVAYGLPIPLAFVFGFSLLFILIRFVGKKKPVQT
;
A
#
# COMPACT_ATOMS: atom_id res chain seq x y z
N MET A 1 48.92 -15.70 18.02
CA MET A 1 48.13 -15.27 19.20
C MET A 1 48.10 -13.75 19.19
N ILE A 2 46.94 -13.15 18.93
CA ILE A 2 46.43 -11.82 19.32
C ILE A 2 45.11 -11.69 18.53
N ARG A 3 43.99 -12.02 19.19
CA ARG A 3 42.64 -11.79 18.68
C ARG A 3 42.28 -10.35 19.04
N PHE A 4 42.23 -9.45 18.06
CA PHE A 4 41.62 -8.13 18.24
C PHE A 4 40.10 -8.27 18.23
N SER A 5 39.42 -7.85 19.31
CA SER A 5 37.97 -7.90 19.40
C SER A 5 37.34 -6.68 18.74
N LEU A 6 36.57 -6.91 17.67
CA LEU A 6 35.79 -5.91 16.94
C LEU A 6 34.82 -5.11 17.84
N SER A 7 34.49 -5.62 19.02
CA SER A 7 33.56 -5.00 19.98
C SER A 7 34.05 -3.67 20.56
N LYS A 8 35.37 -3.41 20.61
CA LYS A 8 35.90 -2.17 21.20
C LYS A 8 35.93 -0.99 20.22
N PHE A 9 35.85 -1.24 18.92
CA PHE A 9 35.90 -0.18 17.88
C PHE A 9 34.52 0.41 17.57
N ILE A 10 33.43 -0.31 17.87
CA ILE A 10 32.05 0.15 17.66
C ILE A 10 31.51 0.87 18.91
N ALA A 11 31.97 0.49 20.11
CA ALA A 11 31.49 1.08 21.36
C ALA A 11 31.98 2.52 21.57
N LEU A 12 33.21 2.85 21.18
CA LEU A 12 33.80 4.16 21.46
C LEU A 12 33.12 5.31 20.67
N PRO A 13 32.86 5.20 19.35
CA PRO A 13 32.09 6.20 18.63
C PRO A 13 30.67 6.33 19.16
N PHE A 14 30.03 5.21 19.52
CA PHE A 14 28.65 5.17 20.02
C PHE A 14 28.50 5.82 21.40
N ILE A 15 29.47 5.60 22.29
CA ILE A 15 29.51 6.26 23.61
C ILE A 15 29.80 7.76 23.46
N ILE A 16 30.69 8.15 22.54
CA ILE A 16 31.00 9.56 22.27
C ILE A 16 29.79 10.27 21.64
N THR A 17 29.08 9.65 20.70
CA THR A 17 27.84 10.22 20.12
C THR A 17 26.72 10.30 21.15
N SER A 18 26.57 9.30 22.02
CA SER A 18 25.57 9.32 23.09
C SER A 18 25.90 10.35 24.17
N LEU A 19 27.18 10.55 24.51
CA LEU A 19 27.61 11.64 25.41
C LEU A 19 27.41 13.02 24.77
N LEU A 20 27.72 13.17 23.48
CA LEU A 20 27.46 14.42 22.76
C LEU A 20 25.96 14.73 22.71
N PHE A 21 25.13 13.71 22.52
CA PHE A 21 23.67 13.84 22.53
C PHE A 21 23.15 14.25 23.92
N LEU A 22 23.67 13.63 24.99
CA LEU A 22 23.35 13.99 26.38
C LEU A 22 23.78 15.43 26.71
N ILE A 23 24.96 15.87 26.27
CA ILE A 23 25.46 17.22 26.51
C ILE A 23 24.66 18.27 25.71
N LEU A 24 24.23 17.95 24.48
CA LEU A 24 23.35 18.80 23.69
C LEU A 24 21.92 18.87 24.25
N SER A 25 21.46 17.80 24.90
CA SER A 25 20.14 17.75 25.56
C SER A 25 20.06 18.69 26.78
N PHE A 26 21.17 18.85 27.52
CA PHE A 26 21.21 19.69 28.71
C PHE A 26 21.15 21.20 28.42
N ASN A 27 21.59 21.66 27.24
CA ASN A 27 21.46 23.07 26.85
C ASN A 27 20.01 23.48 26.52
N SER A 28 19.09 22.54 26.43
CA SER A 28 17.69 22.81 26.06
C SER A 28 16.76 23.02 27.28
N TYR A 29 17.26 22.83 28.51
CA TYR A 29 16.46 22.94 29.75
C TYR A 29 16.64 24.25 30.52
N ALA A 30 17.37 25.22 29.97
CA ALA A 30 17.46 26.56 30.52
C ALA A 30 16.45 27.49 29.82
N GLN A 31 15.15 27.18 29.92
CA GLN A 31 14.10 28.09 29.48
C GLN A 31 13.56 28.81 30.71
N GLN A 32 13.94 30.09 30.85
CA GLN A 32 13.36 31.02 31.81
C GLN A 32 11.83 30.92 31.80
N GLU A 33 11.21 30.90 32.98
CA GLU A 33 9.77 31.12 33.19
C GLU A 33 9.38 32.53 32.71
N ASN A 34 9.27 32.71 31.40
CA ASN A 34 8.73 33.93 30.82
C ASN A 34 7.19 33.86 30.87
N LYS A 35 6.57 34.93 31.39
CA LYS A 35 5.10 35.08 31.52
C LYS A 35 4.32 34.98 30.20
N TRP A 36 5.02 35.09 29.08
CA TRP A 36 4.50 34.89 27.74
C TRP A 36 5.64 34.42 26.83
N HIS A 37 5.34 33.58 25.83
CA HIS A 37 6.29 33.22 24.78
C HIS A 37 5.59 33.03 23.43
N ILE A 38 6.31 33.34 22.36
CA ILE A 38 5.84 33.13 20.99
C ILE A 38 6.55 31.91 20.45
N GLU A 39 5.78 30.92 20.01
CA GLU A 39 6.32 29.77 19.31
C GLU A 39 6.27 30.06 17.81
N LYS A 40 7.45 30.13 17.18
CA LYS A 40 7.55 30.26 15.73
C LYS A 40 7.03 28.95 15.11
N PRO A 41 6.16 29.02 14.09
CA PRO A 41 5.75 27.82 13.37
C PRO A 41 6.98 27.10 12.82
N LEU A 42 7.05 25.79 13.09
CA LEU A 42 8.15 24.96 12.63
C LEU A 42 8.24 24.95 11.10
N ILE A 43 7.09 25.08 10.43
CA ILE A 43 6.94 25.01 8.98
C ILE A 43 6.27 26.29 8.50
N VAL A 44 6.93 26.96 7.55
CA VAL A 44 6.41 28.15 6.88
C VAL A 44 6.67 27.98 5.41
N MET A 45 5.64 27.65 4.63
CA MET A 45 5.75 27.50 3.19
C MET A 45 5.57 28.86 2.51
N GLN A 46 6.31 29.08 1.41
CA GLN A 46 6.28 30.33 0.68
C GLN A 46 4.90 30.56 0.03
N GLY A 47 4.20 31.61 0.46
CA GLY A 47 2.90 31.99 -0.10
C GLY A 47 1.71 31.19 0.43
N GLU A 48 1.93 30.32 1.43
CA GLU A 48 0.86 29.62 2.15
C GLU A 48 0.66 30.25 3.53
N GLU A 49 -0.53 30.06 4.11
CA GLU A 49 -0.84 30.50 5.47
C GLU A 49 -0.08 29.66 6.50
N ALA A 50 0.57 30.32 7.45
CA ALA A 50 1.16 29.72 8.63
C ALA A 50 0.62 30.42 9.88
N PHE A 51 0.60 29.73 11.03
CA PHE A 51 0.06 30.30 12.26
C PHE A 51 1.18 30.56 13.26
N LEU A 52 1.24 31.79 13.78
CA LEU A 52 2.03 32.13 14.95
C LEU A 52 1.22 31.82 16.20
N GLU A 53 1.77 30.96 17.05
CA GLU A 53 1.14 30.58 18.30
C GLU A 53 1.73 31.40 19.44
N ILE A 54 0.86 32.06 20.19
CA ILE A 54 1.25 32.95 21.27
C ILE A 54 0.64 32.41 22.55
N TYR A 55 1.53 32.03 23.48
CA TYR A 55 1.16 31.46 24.76
C TYR A 55 1.28 32.52 25.85
N CYS A 56 0.19 32.74 26.58
CA CYS A 56 0.13 33.64 27.71
C CYS A 56 -0.28 32.86 28.97
N THR A 57 0.46 33.06 30.06
CA THR A 57 0.17 32.39 31.34
C THR A 57 -0.95 33.07 32.13
N GLU A 58 -1.36 34.29 31.78
CA GLU A 58 -2.42 35.05 32.44
C GLU A 58 -3.76 34.90 31.69
N MET A 59 -4.84 34.58 32.42
CA MET A 59 -6.20 34.44 31.87
C MET A 59 -6.81 35.82 31.56
N HIS A 60 -6.55 36.33 30.36
CA HIS A 60 -7.32 37.43 29.75
C HIS A 60 -8.06 36.89 28.53
N ASP A 61 -9.27 37.40 28.26
CA ASP A 61 -10.09 36.95 27.11
C ASP A 61 -9.53 37.45 25.76
N GLU A 62 -8.80 38.57 25.79
CA GLU A 62 -8.22 39.22 24.60
C GLU A 62 -6.79 39.69 24.88
N LEU A 63 -5.90 39.48 23.91
CA LEU A 63 -4.52 39.94 23.92
C LEU A 63 -4.35 41.02 22.85
N SER A 64 -3.94 42.22 23.26
CA SER A 64 -3.57 43.28 22.31
C SER A 64 -2.10 43.12 21.90
N LEU A 65 -1.87 43.01 20.60
CA LEU A 65 -0.53 42.84 20.03
C LEU A 65 -0.31 43.84 18.91
N ILE A 66 0.90 44.37 18.83
CA ILE A 66 1.36 45.15 17.68
C ILE A 66 2.25 44.23 16.85
N ILE A 67 1.73 43.75 15.72
CA ILE A 67 2.44 42.88 14.79
C ILE A 67 2.85 43.73 13.59
N ASN A 68 4.16 43.90 13.37
CA ASN A 68 4.72 44.75 12.31
C ASN A 68 4.12 46.18 12.27
N GLY A 69 3.85 46.76 13.44
CA GLY A 69 3.33 48.13 13.58
C GLY A 69 1.79 48.25 13.47
N LYS A 70 1.07 47.14 13.23
CA LYS A 70 -0.40 47.11 13.21
C LYS A 70 -0.94 46.48 14.49
N GLN A 71 -1.87 47.16 15.15
CA GLN A 71 -2.52 46.66 16.36
C GLN A 71 -3.59 45.63 15.97
N GLU A 72 -3.47 44.42 16.51
CA GLU A 72 -4.37 43.29 16.32
C GLU A 72 -4.85 42.82 17.70
N TYR A 73 -6.14 42.47 17.77
CA TYR A 73 -6.76 41.94 18.98
C TYR A 73 -7.01 40.45 18.77
N LEU A 74 -6.30 39.61 19.52
CA LEU A 74 -6.44 38.16 19.40
C LEU A 74 -7.22 37.61 20.58
N LYS A 75 -8.22 36.78 20.27
CA LYS A 75 -8.98 36.04 21.28
C LYS A 75 -8.13 34.89 21.82
N LEU A 76 -7.99 34.82 23.15
CA LEU A 76 -7.28 33.74 23.82
C LEU A 76 -8.24 32.56 24.03
N ILE A 77 -7.86 31.38 23.54
CA ILE A 77 -8.57 30.12 23.80
C ILE A 77 -7.62 29.24 24.61
N ASN A 78 -7.93 29.00 25.89
CA ASN A 78 -7.09 28.23 26.83
C ASN A 78 -5.65 28.76 26.96
N GLY A 79 -5.45 30.08 26.99
CA GLY A 79 -4.12 30.69 27.11
C GLY A 79 -3.30 30.70 25.80
N LYS A 80 -3.91 30.31 24.67
CA LYS A 80 -3.29 30.29 23.34
C LYS A 80 -4.04 31.23 22.38
N ALA A 81 -3.28 32.08 21.68
CA ALA A 81 -3.77 32.89 20.57
C ALA A 81 -3.06 32.47 19.28
N SER A 82 -3.79 32.44 18.16
CA SER A 82 -3.26 32.07 16.83
C SER A 82 -3.40 33.23 15.87
N TYR A 83 -2.33 33.60 15.18
CA TYR A 83 -2.33 34.64 14.17
C TYR A 83 -1.84 34.10 12.82
N ALA A 84 -2.66 34.25 11.78
CA ALA A 84 -2.32 33.82 10.43
C ALA A 84 -1.31 34.79 9.78
N ILE A 85 -0.24 34.24 9.24
CA ILE A 85 0.79 34.95 8.48
C ILE A 85 0.97 34.31 7.12
N VAL A 86 1.15 35.13 6.08
CA VAL A 86 1.53 34.67 4.74
C VAL A 86 2.85 35.33 4.39
N ILE A 87 3.89 34.51 4.18
CA ILE A 87 5.26 34.99 3.98
C ILE A 87 5.75 34.61 2.59
N HIS A 88 5.99 35.61 1.74
CA HIS A 88 6.50 35.41 0.38
C HIS A 88 8.03 35.49 0.29
N LYS A 89 8.69 36.20 1.20
CA LYS A 89 10.14 36.40 1.25
C LYS A 89 10.61 36.43 2.69
N GLU A 90 11.90 36.22 2.92
CA GLU A 90 12.49 36.30 4.25
C GLU A 90 12.21 37.68 4.87
N THR A 91 11.56 37.68 6.03
CA THR A 91 11.11 38.90 6.72
C THR A 91 11.39 38.81 8.21
N ASN A 92 11.80 39.94 8.79
CA ASN A 92 11.87 40.09 10.23
C ASN A 92 10.48 40.46 10.73
N TYR A 93 9.88 39.62 11.56
CA TYR A 93 8.63 39.93 12.24
C TYR A 93 8.96 40.54 13.60
N SER A 94 8.50 41.76 13.82
CA SER A 94 8.53 42.40 15.14
C SER A 94 7.15 42.30 15.75
N ILE A 95 7.04 41.56 16.85
CA ILE A 95 5.81 41.39 17.62
C ILE A 95 6.03 42.06 18.97
N SER A 96 5.35 43.17 19.21
CA SER A 96 5.40 43.90 20.47
C SER A 96 4.08 43.74 21.23
N SER A 97 4.19 43.34 22.49
CA SER A 97 3.10 43.31 23.46
C SER A 97 3.42 44.25 24.64
N GLU A 98 2.47 44.42 25.57
CA GLU A 98 2.69 45.12 26.84
C GLU A 98 3.82 44.50 27.69
N TYR A 99 4.21 43.26 27.38
CA TYR A 99 5.21 42.48 28.12
C TYR A 99 6.57 42.35 27.39
N GLY A 100 6.75 43.01 26.22
CA GLY A 100 8.03 43.08 25.50
C GLY A 100 7.92 43.03 23.97
N THR A 101 9.04 43.28 23.28
CA THR A 101 9.17 43.15 21.82
C THR A 101 10.03 41.95 21.47
N LEU A 102 9.51 41.04 20.65
CA LEU A 102 10.22 39.91 20.09
C LEU A 102 10.42 40.13 18.59
N GLU A 103 11.68 40.16 18.15
CA GLU A 103 12.05 40.12 16.74
C GLU A 103 12.40 38.69 16.35
N THR A 104 11.66 38.11 15.41
CA THR A 104 11.94 36.77 14.90
C THR A 104 12.17 36.83 13.39
N LYS A 105 13.24 36.17 12.93
CA LYS A 105 13.52 36.02 11.51
C LYS A 105 12.84 34.77 10.99
N ILE A 106 11.95 34.95 10.01
CA ILE A 106 11.23 33.84 9.38
C ILE A 106 11.65 33.75 7.92
N LYS A 107 12.26 32.62 7.58
CA LYS A 107 12.65 32.28 6.22
C LYS A 107 11.67 31.22 5.70
N PRO A 108 10.80 31.56 4.73
CA PRO A 108 9.86 30.58 4.19
C PRO A 108 10.60 29.51 3.36
N ILE A 109 10.10 28.29 3.41
CA ILE A 109 10.51 27.19 2.54
C ILE A 109 9.91 27.45 1.15
N PRO A 110 10.71 27.54 0.08
CA PRO A 110 10.17 27.69 -1.27
C PRO A 110 9.25 26.53 -1.61
N LEU A 111 8.10 26.82 -2.22
CA LEU A 111 7.06 25.82 -2.47
C LEU A 111 7.56 24.60 -3.27
N TRP A 112 8.55 24.78 -4.15
CA TRP A 112 9.13 23.67 -4.92
C TRP A 112 9.96 22.67 -4.09
N PHE A 113 10.42 23.03 -2.88
CA PHE A 113 11.09 22.08 -1.99
C PHE A 113 10.13 21.00 -1.47
N SER A 114 8.81 21.24 -1.51
CA SER A 114 7.80 20.27 -1.09
C SER A 114 7.82 18.97 -1.89
N ILE A 115 8.27 18.99 -3.16
CA ILE A 115 8.37 17.79 -3.99
C ILE A 115 9.64 16.97 -3.71
N VAL A 116 10.62 17.52 -2.98
CA VAL A 116 11.89 16.86 -2.72
C VAL A 116 11.68 15.53 -1.97
N PRO A 117 10.88 15.44 -0.90
CA PRO A 117 10.62 14.18 -0.20
C PRO A 117 10.05 13.06 -1.07
N PRO A 118 8.94 13.25 -1.80
CA PRO A 118 8.41 12.19 -2.65
C PRO A 118 9.31 11.88 -3.85
N LEU A 119 9.95 12.89 -4.46
CA LEU A 119 10.89 12.64 -5.55
C LEU A 119 12.11 11.86 -5.08
N MET A 120 12.60 12.15 -3.87
CA MET A 120 13.67 11.40 -3.22
C MET A 120 13.21 9.96 -2.95
N ALA A 121 11.99 9.75 -2.45
CA ALA A 121 11.45 8.40 -2.26
C ALA A 121 11.40 7.63 -3.59
N ILE A 122 10.85 8.22 -4.65
CA ILE A 122 10.81 7.60 -5.98
C ILE A 122 12.23 7.33 -6.50
N LEU A 123 13.13 8.31 -6.46
CA LEU A 123 14.49 8.17 -6.94
C LEU A 123 15.24 7.06 -6.20
N MET A 124 15.15 7.03 -4.88
CA MET A 124 15.82 6.03 -4.05
C MET A 124 15.21 4.64 -4.24
N ALA A 125 13.89 4.56 -4.44
CA ALA A 125 13.22 3.32 -4.84
C ALA A 125 13.76 2.78 -6.18
N LEU A 126 13.99 3.64 -7.16
CA LEU A 126 14.54 3.26 -8.46
C LEU A 126 16.04 2.90 -8.39
N LEU A 127 16.83 3.60 -7.57
CA LEU A 127 18.29 3.42 -7.46
C LEU A 127 18.69 2.25 -6.56
N PHE A 128 18.18 2.23 -5.32
CA PHE A 128 18.55 1.25 -4.30
C PHE A 128 17.71 -0.02 -4.37
N LYS A 129 16.57 0.01 -5.07
CA LYS A 129 15.67 -1.14 -5.22
C LYS A 129 15.14 -1.67 -3.88
N GLU A 130 14.98 -0.77 -2.92
CA GLU A 130 14.62 -1.09 -1.53
C GLU A 130 13.62 -0.05 -0.99
N VAL A 131 12.40 -0.49 -0.68
CA VAL A 131 11.29 0.39 -0.27
C VAL A 131 11.57 1.11 1.05
N PHE A 132 12.07 0.38 2.05
CA PHE A 132 12.31 0.94 3.38
C PHE A 132 13.28 2.11 3.35
N VAL A 133 14.39 1.92 2.63
CA VAL A 133 15.40 2.96 2.44
C VAL A 133 14.82 4.13 1.65
N ALA A 134 14.02 3.84 0.62
CA ALA A 134 13.37 4.87 -0.19
C ALA A 134 12.45 5.79 0.63
N LEU A 135 11.49 5.22 1.36
CA LEU A 135 10.58 5.98 2.21
C LEU A 135 11.34 6.74 3.30
N PHE A 136 12.30 6.09 3.97
CA PHE A 136 13.11 6.73 5.00
C PHE A 136 13.89 7.94 4.47
N MET A 137 14.57 7.78 3.33
CA MET A 137 15.32 8.87 2.69
C MET A 137 14.41 9.99 2.18
N GLY A 138 13.21 9.64 1.70
CA GLY A 138 12.16 10.60 1.38
C GLY A 138 11.81 11.48 2.59
N ILE A 139 11.39 10.84 3.69
CA ILE A 139 11.03 11.54 4.93
C ILE A 139 12.22 12.38 5.43
N PHE A 140 13.41 11.78 5.51
CA PHE A 140 14.61 12.45 5.98
C PHE A 140 14.94 13.71 5.18
N SER A 141 14.77 13.69 3.86
CA SER A 141 15.05 14.86 3.02
C SER A 141 14.09 16.03 3.31
N GLY A 142 12.83 15.76 3.64
CA GLY A 142 11.87 16.80 3.98
C GLY A 142 12.03 17.32 5.40
N THR A 143 12.25 16.43 6.37
CA THR A 143 12.52 16.87 7.73
C THR A 143 13.81 17.68 7.82
N PHE A 144 14.87 17.26 7.12
CA PHE A 144 16.08 18.07 6.97
C PHE A 144 15.78 19.45 6.39
N THR A 145 14.96 19.52 5.33
CA THR A 145 14.56 20.78 4.70
C THR A 145 13.84 21.69 5.69
N ILE A 146 12.89 21.16 6.46
CA ILE A 146 12.15 21.92 7.49
C ILE A 146 13.12 22.57 8.48
N PHE A 147 14.02 21.78 9.10
CA PHE A 147 14.94 22.32 10.10
C PHE A 147 16.01 23.25 9.51
N TRP A 148 16.43 23.01 8.26
CA TRP A 148 17.37 23.88 7.56
C TRP A 148 16.78 25.28 7.34
N PHE A 149 15.53 25.37 6.87
CA PHE A 149 14.84 26.64 6.66
C PHE A 149 14.33 27.28 7.96
N TYR A 150 14.14 26.49 9.03
CA TYR A 150 13.85 27.03 10.35
C TYR A 150 14.99 27.92 10.89
N GLY A 151 16.23 27.68 10.45
CA GLY A 151 17.42 28.49 10.79
C GLY A 151 18.51 27.73 11.52
N PHE A 152 18.40 26.40 11.66
CA PHE A 152 19.47 25.59 12.26
C PHE A 152 20.68 25.46 11.31
N GLY A 153 21.88 25.35 11.87
CA GLY A 153 23.09 25.03 11.10
C GLY A 153 23.00 23.64 10.47
N PHE A 154 23.84 23.36 9.47
CA PHE A 154 23.73 22.15 8.63
C PHE A 154 23.72 20.85 9.43
N PHE A 155 24.70 20.67 10.32
CA PHE A 155 24.81 19.47 11.15
C PHE A 155 23.68 19.35 12.18
N THR A 156 23.22 20.48 12.74
CA THR A 156 22.09 20.47 13.67
C THR A 156 20.77 20.18 12.97
N ALA A 157 20.57 20.67 11.74
CA ALA A 157 19.39 20.36 10.93
C ALA A 157 19.38 18.89 10.50
N LEU A 158 20.54 18.31 10.14
CA LEU A 158 20.65 16.87 9.88
C LEU A 158 20.28 16.05 11.12
N GLY A 159 20.81 16.40 12.29
CA GLY A 159 20.50 15.72 13.55
C GLY A 159 19.01 15.81 13.88
N LYS A 160 18.45 17.02 13.97
CA LYS A 160 17.02 17.24 14.27
C LYS A 160 16.12 16.60 13.23
N GLY A 161 16.45 16.72 11.94
CA GLY A 161 15.72 16.09 10.84
C GLY A 161 15.67 14.57 11.01
N PHE A 162 16.79 13.93 11.33
CA PHE A 162 16.84 12.48 11.55
C PHE A 162 15.96 12.03 12.73
N PHE A 163 16.05 12.68 13.88
CA PHE A 163 15.25 12.31 15.07
C PHE A 163 13.76 12.62 14.88
N SER A 164 13.43 13.69 14.14
CA SER A 164 12.04 14.07 13.86
C SER A 164 11.25 13.07 13.04
N ILE A 165 11.93 12.19 12.31
CA ILE A 165 11.29 11.06 11.62
C ILE A 165 10.56 10.21 12.65
N ILE A 166 11.22 9.88 13.76
CA ILE A 166 10.67 9.00 14.79
C ILE A 166 9.75 9.79 15.72
N ASP A 167 10.24 10.87 16.33
CA ASP A 167 9.52 11.54 17.43
C ASP A 167 8.26 12.31 16.99
N LYS A 168 8.23 12.81 15.74
CA LYS A 168 7.10 13.54 15.17
C LYS A 168 6.33 12.67 14.19
N TYR A 169 6.92 12.34 13.04
CA TYR A 169 6.15 11.81 11.91
C TYR A 169 5.69 10.35 12.12
N ILE A 170 6.55 9.47 12.63
CA ILE A 170 6.16 8.08 12.92
C ILE A 170 5.18 8.03 14.10
N ILE A 171 5.42 8.79 15.17
CA ILE A 171 4.49 8.83 16.31
C ILE A 171 3.14 9.39 15.90
N GLN A 172 3.09 10.48 15.13
CA GLN A 172 1.85 11.05 14.61
C GLN A 172 1.11 10.05 13.71
N ALA A 173 1.82 9.37 12.83
CA ALA A 173 1.26 8.31 11.98
C ALA A 173 0.63 7.18 12.81
N LEU A 174 1.31 6.74 13.88
CA LEU A 174 0.83 5.67 14.76
C LEU A 174 -0.22 6.14 15.79
N ASN A 175 -0.35 7.44 16.03
CA ASN A 175 -1.38 7.99 16.93
C ASN A 175 -2.72 8.26 16.22
N ASN A 176 -2.87 7.82 14.97
CA ASN A 176 -4.12 7.86 14.24
C ASN A 176 -4.90 6.55 14.48
N THR A 177 -6.14 6.68 14.98
CA THR A 177 -6.98 5.52 15.32
C THR A 177 -7.31 4.66 14.10
N GLY A 178 -7.50 5.24 12.92
CA GLY A 178 -7.71 4.52 11.66
C GLY A 178 -6.47 3.70 11.27
N HIS A 179 -5.28 4.31 11.35
CA HIS A 179 -4.02 3.61 11.07
C HIS A 179 -3.78 2.43 12.03
N LEU A 180 -4.04 2.62 13.33
CA LEU A 180 -3.96 1.55 14.32
C LEU A 180 -4.96 0.43 14.04
N SER A 181 -6.21 0.77 13.65
CA SER A 181 -7.20 -0.22 13.25
C SER A 181 -6.71 -1.10 12.10
N ILE A 182 -6.04 -0.50 11.11
CA ILE A 182 -5.45 -1.24 9.98
C ILE A 182 -4.31 -2.14 10.42
N ILE A 183 -3.40 -1.67 11.27
CA ILE A 183 -2.33 -2.51 11.81
C ILE A 183 -2.91 -3.74 12.52
N VAL A 184 -3.87 -3.53 13.42
CA VAL A 184 -4.49 -4.62 14.18
C VAL A 184 -5.22 -5.58 13.24
N PHE A 185 -6.03 -5.07 12.31
CA PHE A 185 -6.70 -5.86 11.29
C PHE A 185 -5.72 -6.72 10.48
N SER A 186 -4.67 -6.12 9.91
CA SER A 186 -3.69 -6.83 9.08
C SER A 186 -2.96 -7.92 9.86
N LEU A 187 -2.59 -7.64 11.12
CA LEU A 187 -2.00 -8.65 12.01
C LEU A 187 -2.99 -9.80 12.24
N MET A 188 -4.25 -9.51 12.58
CA MET A 188 -5.28 -10.55 12.82
C MET A 188 -5.50 -11.42 11.59
N ILE A 189 -5.62 -10.83 10.39
CA ILE A 189 -5.74 -11.63 9.16
C ILE A 189 -4.49 -12.47 8.93
N GLY A 190 -3.28 -11.93 9.05
CA GLY A 190 -2.04 -12.71 8.95
C GLY A 190 -1.97 -13.87 9.94
N GLY A 191 -2.41 -13.64 11.19
CA GLY A 191 -2.53 -14.66 12.23
C GLY A 191 -3.53 -15.75 11.87
N MET A 192 -4.73 -15.38 11.41
CA MET A 192 -5.75 -16.32 10.93
C MET A 192 -5.21 -17.18 9.79
N VAL A 193 -4.63 -16.54 8.77
CA VAL A 193 -4.09 -17.20 7.57
C VAL A 193 -3.02 -18.23 7.96
N HIS A 194 -2.15 -17.89 8.91
CA HIS A 194 -1.14 -18.82 9.40
C HIS A 194 -1.74 -20.01 10.17
N ILE A 195 -2.74 -19.77 11.03
CA ILE A 195 -3.48 -20.84 11.75
C ILE A 195 -4.14 -21.80 10.76
N ILE A 196 -4.90 -21.29 9.78
CA ILE A 196 -5.60 -22.14 8.80
C ILE A 196 -4.65 -22.88 7.85
N THR A 197 -3.42 -22.39 7.71
CA THR A 197 -2.35 -23.09 7.01
C THR A 197 -1.84 -24.27 7.86
N LYS A 198 -1.51 -24.01 9.13
CA LYS A 198 -0.99 -25.03 10.05
C LYS A 198 -2.00 -26.12 10.41
N ASN A 199 -3.28 -25.77 10.51
CA ASN A 199 -4.36 -26.71 10.80
C ASN A 199 -4.81 -27.55 9.58
N GLY A 200 -4.16 -27.37 8.42
CA GLY A 200 -4.43 -28.14 7.21
C GLY A 200 -5.66 -27.67 6.40
N GLY A 201 -6.24 -26.52 6.70
CA GLY A 201 -7.34 -25.91 5.96
C GLY A 201 -6.97 -25.65 4.50
N MET A 202 -5.87 -24.93 4.30
CA MET A 202 -5.35 -24.56 2.98
C MET A 202 -5.07 -25.79 2.10
N ARG A 203 -4.38 -26.78 2.66
CA ARG A 203 -4.11 -28.05 1.96
C ARG A 203 -5.40 -28.83 1.68
N GLY A 204 -6.42 -28.69 2.52
CA GLY A 204 -7.74 -29.28 2.31
C GLY A 204 -8.46 -28.73 1.09
N ILE A 205 -8.41 -27.40 0.86
CA ILE A 205 -8.97 -26.77 -0.35
C ILE A 205 -8.29 -27.37 -1.59
N VAL A 206 -6.97 -27.48 -1.57
CA VAL A 206 -6.24 -28.01 -2.72
C VAL A 206 -6.52 -29.50 -2.96
N ASN A 207 -6.55 -30.34 -1.92
CA ASN A 207 -6.91 -31.75 -2.05
C ASN A 207 -8.31 -31.94 -2.64
N TYR A 208 -9.24 -31.02 -2.34
CA TYR A 208 -10.59 -31.05 -2.89
C TYR A 208 -10.62 -30.67 -4.39
N LEU A 209 -9.83 -29.71 -4.84
CA LEU A 209 -9.86 -29.28 -6.25
C LEU A 209 -8.92 -30.10 -7.16
N SER A 210 -7.80 -30.58 -6.64
CA SER A 210 -6.79 -31.32 -7.42
C SER A 210 -7.28 -32.64 -8.03
N LYS A 211 -8.34 -33.27 -7.49
CA LYS A 211 -8.96 -34.47 -8.09
C LYS A 211 -9.54 -34.25 -9.51
N TYR A 212 -9.79 -33.00 -9.89
CA TYR A 212 -10.29 -32.65 -11.23
C TYR A 212 -9.15 -32.33 -12.22
N ALA A 213 -7.89 -32.34 -11.78
CA ALA A 213 -6.72 -32.07 -12.62
C ALA A 213 -6.27 -33.35 -13.37
N GLN A 214 -6.99 -33.73 -14.42
CA GLN A 214 -6.73 -34.96 -15.18
C GLN A 214 -5.90 -34.78 -16.47
N SER A 215 -5.90 -33.58 -17.05
CA SER A 215 -5.20 -33.20 -18.28
C SER A 215 -4.36 -31.95 -18.07
N PRO A 216 -3.38 -31.64 -18.94
CA PRO A 216 -2.60 -30.40 -18.84
C PRO A 216 -3.46 -29.13 -18.80
N ARG A 217 -4.57 -29.10 -19.55
CA ARG A 217 -5.50 -27.95 -19.52
C ARG A 217 -6.26 -27.87 -18.21
N SER A 218 -6.86 -28.97 -17.77
CA SER A 218 -7.62 -28.98 -16.50
C SER A 218 -6.69 -28.77 -15.30
N GLY A 219 -5.44 -29.23 -15.34
CA GLY A 219 -4.44 -28.96 -14.31
C GLY A 219 -4.16 -27.48 -14.14
N GLN A 220 -3.91 -26.76 -15.23
CA GLN A 220 -3.72 -25.30 -15.20
C GLN A 220 -5.00 -24.58 -14.77
N LEU A 221 -6.17 -25.01 -15.24
CA LEU A 221 -7.46 -24.44 -14.83
C LEU A 221 -7.69 -24.59 -13.32
N ILE A 222 -7.37 -25.75 -12.75
CA ILE A 222 -7.49 -25.99 -11.31
C ILE A 222 -6.47 -25.15 -10.54
N THR A 223 -5.23 -25.01 -11.02
CA THR A 223 -4.26 -24.08 -10.41
C THR A 223 -4.80 -22.65 -10.40
N TRP A 224 -5.34 -22.19 -11.53
CA TRP A 224 -5.92 -20.84 -11.65
C TRP A 224 -7.13 -20.64 -10.73
N LEU A 225 -8.04 -21.62 -10.66
CA LEU A 225 -9.19 -21.60 -9.73
C LEU A 225 -8.75 -21.61 -8.26
N LEU A 226 -7.68 -22.33 -7.93
CA LEU A 226 -7.12 -22.34 -6.59
C LEU A 226 -6.54 -20.99 -6.19
N GLY A 227 -5.86 -20.32 -7.13
CA GLY A 227 -5.39 -18.96 -6.93
C GLY A 227 -6.55 -18.00 -6.66
N ILE A 228 -7.61 -18.06 -7.45
CA ILE A 228 -8.81 -17.23 -7.20
C ILE A 228 -9.50 -17.59 -5.88
N ALA A 229 -9.54 -18.88 -5.51
CA ALA A 229 -10.17 -19.31 -4.27
C ALA A 229 -9.41 -18.84 -3.01
N ILE A 230 -8.09 -18.62 -3.12
CA ILE A 230 -7.23 -18.13 -2.04
C ILE A 230 -7.00 -16.62 -2.26
N PHE A 231 -8.07 -15.86 -2.42
CA PHE A 231 -8.00 -14.44 -2.74
C PHE A 231 -7.60 -13.54 -1.56
N PHE A 232 -7.77 -14.04 -0.34
CA PHE A 232 -7.68 -13.24 0.87
C PHE A 232 -6.23 -12.90 1.26
N ASP A 233 -5.23 -13.62 0.76
CA ASP A 233 -3.81 -13.37 1.04
C ASP A 233 -2.91 -13.89 -0.10
N ASP A 234 -2.07 -13.01 -0.65
CA ASP A 234 -1.19 -13.27 -1.78
C ASP A 234 0.01 -14.18 -1.43
N TYR A 235 0.60 -14.05 -0.25
CA TYR A 235 1.69 -14.94 0.19
C TYR A 235 1.21 -16.37 0.44
N ALA A 236 0.07 -16.55 1.12
CA ALA A 236 -0.54 -17.85 1.28
C ALA A 236 -0.97 -18.44 -0.06
N ASN A 237 -1.51 -17.63 -0.96
CA ASN A 237 -1.83 -18.04 -2.32
C ASN A 237 -0.59 -18.60 -3.04
N THR A 238 0.48 -17.80 -3.12
CA THR A 238 1.69 -18.19 -3.84
C THR A 238 2.32 -19.47 -3.28
N LEU A 239 2.49 -19.54 -1.97
CA LEU A 239 3.17 -20.65 -1.31
C LEU A 239 2.31 -21.93 -1.27
N VAL A 240 1.02 -21.83 -0.95
CA VAL A 240 0.16 -23.02 -0.83
C VAL A 240 -0.13 -23.60 -2.20
N VAL A 241 -0.54 -22.77 -3.16
CA VAL A 241 -0.92 -23.25 -4.51
C VAL A 241 0.32 -23.78 -5.21
N GLY A 242 1.43 -23.04 -5.20
CA GLY A 242 2.69 -23.47 -5.82
C GLY A 242 3.19 -24.81 -5.27
N ASN A 243 3.36 -24.94 -3.95
CA ASN A 243 3.88 -26.18 -3.35
C ASN A 243 2.95 -27.37 -3.54
N THR A 244 1.64 -27.14 -3.57
CA THR A 244 0.67 -28.24 -3.67
C THR A 244 0.44 -28.68 -5.10
N MET A 245 0.37 -27.74 -6.04
CA MET A 245 0.13 -28.06 -7.45
C MET A 245 1.37 -28.58 -8.15
N ARG A 246 2.59 -28.30 -7.64
CA ARG A 246 3.85 -28.85 -8.18
C ARG A 246 3.81 -30.35 -8.53
N PRO A 247 3.50 -31.29 -7.61
CA PRO A 247 3.43 -32.71 -7.96
C PRO A 247 2.31 -33.05 -8.95
N VAL A 248 1.25 -32.24 -9.04
CA VAL A 248 0.15 -32.42 -9.98
C VAL A 248 0.58 -31.94 -11.38
N THR A 249 1.16 -30.75 -11.48
CA THR A 249 1.65 -30.18 -12.74
C THR A 249 2.83 -30.96 -13.32
N ASP A 250 3.71 -31.49 -12.47
CA ASP A 250 4.82 -32.36 -12.88
C ASP A 250 4.28 -33.64 -13.54
N LYS A 251 3.21 -34.25 -12.99
CA LYS A 251 2.53 -35.43 -13.60
C LYS A 251 1.82 -35.09 -14.91
N LEU A 252 1.36 -33.86 -15.07
CA LEU A 252 0.64 -33.38 -16.25
C LEU A 252 1.56 -32.72 -17.29
N ASN A 253 2.89 -32.82 -17.13
CA ASN A 253 3.88 -32.23 -18.04
C ASN A 253 3.69 -30.73 -18.31
N ILE A 254 3.35 -29.98 -17.27
CA ILE A 254 3.31 -28.51 -17.26
C ILE A 254 4.64 -28.02 -16.67
N SER A 255 5.29 -27.02 -17.27
CA SER A 255 6.54 -26.47 -16.74
C SER A 255 6.36 -25.83 -15.37
N ARG A 256 7.43 -25.85 -14.58
CA ARG A 256 7.45 -25.21 -13.27
C ARG A 256 7.40 -23.69 -13.40
N GLU A 257 7.96 -23.13 -14.48
CA GLU A 257 7.81 -21.72 -14.84
C GLU A 257 6.36 -21.36 -15.19
N LYS A 258 5.63 -22.24 -15.90
CA LYS A 258 4.21 -22.04 -16.17
C LYS A 258 3.39 -22.14 -14.88
N LEU A 259 3.69 -23.09 -14.00
CA LEU A 259 3.07 -23.15 -12.68
C LEU A 259 3.32 -21.85 -11.89
N ALA A 260 4.57 -21.38 -11.83
CA ALA A 260 4.93 -20.14 -11.16
C ALA A 260 4.15 -18.96 -11.74
N TYR A 261 4.06 -18.84 -13.07
CA TYR A 261 3.27 -17.81 -13.74
C TYR A 261 1.77 -17.87 -13.38
N LEU A 262 1.16 -19.05 -13.36
CA LEU A 262 -0.25 -19.21 -12.99
C LEU A 262 -0.50 -18.76 -11.55
N VAL A 263 0.39 -19.16 -10.65
CA VAL A 263 0.30 -18.84 -9.23
C VAL A 263 0.47 -17.32 -9.02
N ASP A 264 1.53 -16.75 -9.57
CA ASP A 264 1.85 -15.32 -9.46
C ASP A 264 0.73 -14.44 -10.03
N SER A 265 0.27 -14.76 -11.25
CA SER A 265 -0.80 -14.03 -11.95
C SER A 265 -2.19 -14.18 -11.34
N THR A 266 -2.33 -14.99 -10.29
CA THR A 266 -3.57 -15.12 -9.53
C THR A 266 -3.46 -14.67 -8.09
N ALA A 267 -2.26 -14.32 -7.59
CA ALA A 267 -2.06 -13.90 -6.22
C ALA A 267 -2.36 -12.40 -6.05
N ALA A 268 -1.49 -11.52 -6.56
CA ALA A 268 -1.69 -10.09 -6.44
C ALA A 268 -2.93 -9.56 -7.22
N PRO A 269 -3.23 -10.02 -8.46
CA PRO A 269 -4.39 -9.52 -9.20
C PRO A 269 -5.74 -9.76 -8.54
N ILE A 270 -5.96 -10.94 -7.93
CA ILE A 270 -7.22 -11.18 -7.23
C ILE A 270 -7.25 -10.37 -5.92
N ALA A 271 -6.11 -10.20 -5.24
CA ALA A 271 -6.00 -9.43 -4.02
C ALA A 271 -6.39 -7.95 -4.23
N SER A 272 -6.11 -7.41 -5.43
CA SER A 272 -6.45 -6.03 -5.83
C SER A 272 -7.92 -5.79 -6.20
N ILE A 273 -8.73 -6.84 -6.40
CA ILE A 273 -10.14 -6.68 -6.80
C ILE A 273 -11.13 -7.34 -5.84
N ALA A 274 -10.66 -8.23 -4.98
CA ALA A 274 -11.50 -8.85 -3.98
C ALA A 274 -11.83 -7.86 -2.86
N LEU A 275 -13.07 -7.89 -2.40
CA LEU A 275 -13.59 -6.94 -1.42
C LEU A 275 -12.88 -7.01 -0.07
N ILE A 276 -12.36 -8.18 0.28
CA ILE A 276 -11.81 -8.47 1.62
C ILE A 276 -10.54 -9.29 1.44
N THR A 277 -9.40 -8.64 1.66
CA THR A 277 -8.07 -9.20 1.47
C THR A 277 -7.12 -8.63 2.52
N THR A 278 -5.87 -9.07 2.53
CA THR A 278 -4.84 -8.40 3.34
C THR A 278 -4.54 -6.98 2.88
N TRP A 279 -4.86 -6.62 1.63
CA TRP A 279 -4.54 -5.32 1.02
C TRP A 279 -5.57 -4.24 1.33
N ILE A 280 -6.85 -4.62 1.52
CA ILE A 280 -7.97 -3.67 1.67
C ILE A 280 -7.72 -2.65 2.79
N GLY A 281 -7.09 -3.05 3.88
CA GLY A 281 -6.80 -2.15 5.00
C GLY A 281 -5.87 -0.99 4.61
N ALA A 282 -4.83 -1.28 3.82
CA ALA A 282 -3.91 -0.28 3.33
C ALA A 282 -4.58 0.66 2.32
N GLU A 283 -5.32 0.08 1.38
CA GLU A 283 -6.01 0.83 0.33
C GLU A 283 -7.01 1.83 0.93
N LEU A 284 -7.87 1.37 1.85
CA LEU A 284 -8.82 2.24 2.54
C LEU A 284 -8.13 3.34 3.34
N SER A 285 -6.96 3.05 3.96
CA SER A 285 -6.20 4.05 4.69
C SER A 285 -5.69 5.16 3.76
N TYR A 286 -5.08 4.81 2.63
CA TYR A 286 -4.56 5.81 1.70
C TYR A 286 -5.67 6.63 1.03
N ILE A 287 -6.78 5.98 0.70
CA ILE A 287 -7.97 6.65 0.17
C ILE A 287 -8.51 7.62 1.23
N GLN A 288 -8.60 7.19 2.49
CA GLN A 288 -9.08 8.03 3.59
C GLN A 288 -8.23 9.28 3.78
N ASP A 289 -6.90 9.15 3.72
CA ASP A 289 -5.97 10.27 3.84
C ASP A 289 -6.16 11.25 2.68
N GLY A 290 -6.30 10.74 1.45
CA GLY A 290 -6.59 11.56 0.28
C GLY A 290 -7.93 12.31 0.39
N ILE A 291 -8.99 11.63 0.86
CA ILE A 291 -10.31 12.23 1.08
C ILE A 291 -10.22 13.35 2.13
N LYS A 292 -9.56 13.11 3.26
CA LYS A 292 -9.41 14.10 4.34
C LYS A 292 -8.62 15.32 3.89
N MET A 293 -7.49 15.09 3.21
CA MET A 293 -6.64 16.16 2.70
C MET A 293 -7.40 17.09 1.75
N LEU A 294 -8.31 16.53 0.95
CA LEU A 294 -9.09 17.25 -0.05
C LEU A 294 -10.47 17.73 0.45
N ASN A 295 -10.84 17.39 1.70
CA ASN A 295 -12.16 17.62 2.29
C ASN A 295 -13.31 17.12 1.40
N LEU A 296 -13.19 15.91 0.85
CA LEU A 296 -14.26 15.29 0.06
C LEU A 296 -15.32 14.68 0.98
N ASP A 297 -16.59 14.83 0.61
CA ASP A 297 -17.72 14.18 1.30
C ASP A 297 -17.95 12.77 0.74
N GLU A 298 -16.91 11.95 0.83
CA GLU A 298 -16.89 10.57 0.32
C GLU A 298 -16.38 9.64 1.41
N THR A 299 -16.77 8.38 1.36
CA THR A 299 -16.22 7.37 2.26
C THR A 299 -15.21 6.46 1.56
N PRO A 300 -14.16 6.00 2.28
CA PRO A 300 -13.08 5.25 1.65
C PRO A 300 -13.55 3.98 0.94
N TYR A 301 -14.52 3.28 1.53
CA TYR A 301 -15.02 2.02 0.99
C TYR A 301 -15.85 2.22 -0.26
N LEU A 302 -16.66 3.29 -0.32
CA LEU A 302 -17.45 3.62 -1.51
C LEU A 302 -16.53 4.00 -2.68
N VAL A 303 -15.53 4.83 -2.41
CA VAL A 303 -14.46 5.17 -3.38
C VAL A 303 -13.75 3.91 -3.87
N PHE A 304 -13.40 2.98 -2.97
CA PHE A 304 -12.80 1.71 -3.35
C PHE A 304 -13.72 0.89 -4.26
N LEU A 305 -14.98 0.70 -3.90
CA LEU A 305 -15.96 -0.04 -4.72
C LEU A 305 -16.11 0.58 -6.11
N HIS A 306 -16.19 1.90 -6.20
CA HIS A 306 -16.26 2.61 -7.48
C HIS A 306 -14.94 2.64 -8.23
N SER A 307 -13.80 2.41 -7.58
CA SER A 307 -12.51 2.25 -8.26
C SER A 307 -12.41 0.91 -8.99
N LEU A 308 -13.07 -0.15 -8.48
CA LEU A 308 -12.97 -1.52 -9.04
C LEU A 308 -13.34 -1.62 -10.52
N GLN A 309 -14.25 -0.77 -11.02
CA GLN A 309 -14.61 -0.72 -12.44
C GLN A 309 -13.46 -0.27 -13.35
N TYR A 310 -12.44 0.40 -12.80
CA TYR A 310 -11.25 0.87 -13.50
C TYR A 310 -10.05 -0.09 -13.35
N SER A 311 -10.20 -1.22 -12.64
CA SER A 311 -9.14 -2.21 -12.39
C SER A 311 -8.78 -3.08 -13.60
N PHE A 312 -8.42 -2.44 -14.72
CA PHE A 312 -8.18 -3.10 -16.00
C PHE A 312 -7.07 -4.14 -15.95
N TYR A 313 -5.89 -3.84 -15.37
CA TYR A 313 -4.77 -4.80 -15.34
C TYR A 313 -5.05 -6.06 -14.52
N PRO A 314 -5.56 -5.98 -13.28
CA PRO A 314 -5.93 -7.18 -12.53
C PRO A 314 -6.95 -8.06 -13.26
N ILE A 315 -8.04 -7.46 -13.77
CA ILE A 315 -9.11 -8.16 -14.47
C ILE A 315 -8.62 -8.76 -15.78
N PHE A 316 -7.87 -8.00 -16.59
CA PHE A 316 -7.29 -8.50 -17.83
C PHE A 316 -6.26 -9.59 -17.58
N THR A 317 -5.47 -9.53 -16.51
CA THR A 317 -4.49 -10.57 -16.18
C THR A 317 -5.19 -11.90 -15.87
N LEU A 318 -6.20 -11.89 -15.00
CA LEU A 318 -6.97 -13.09 -14.65
C LEU A 318 -7.65 -13.70 -15.89
N GLY A 319 -8.27 -12.85 -16.73
CA GLY A 319 -8.89 -13.31 -17.97
C GLY A 319 -7.87 -13.77 -19.03
N PHE A 320 -6.72 -13.11 -19.14
CA PHE A 320 -5.65 -13.48 -20.06
C PHE A 320 -5.08 -14.86 -19.73
N VAL A 321 -4.84 -15.15 -18.45
CA VAL A 321 -4.43 -16.49 -18.00
C VAL A 321 -5.47 -17.53 -18.39
N LEU A 322 -6.76 -17.25 -18.16
CA LEU A 322 -7.85 -18.15 -18.55
C LEU A 322 -7.88 -18.38 -20.07
N MET A 323 -7.69 -17.34 -20.88
CA MET A 323 -7.60 -17.45 -22.34
C MET A 323 -6.43 -18.33 -22.78
N LEU A 324 -5.24 -18.17 -22.18
CA LEU A 324 -4.08 -19.02 -22.47
C LEU A 324 -4.38 -20.51 -22.18
N ILE A 325 -5.04 -20.78 -21.06
CA ILE A 325 -5.42 -22.15 -20.65
C ILE A 325 -6.42 -22.77 -21.63
N ILE A 326 -7.51 -22.06 -21.95
CA ILE A 326 -8.59 -22.56 -22.83
C ILE A 326 -8.06 -22.75 -24.26
N MET A 327 -7.33 -21.77 -24.79
CA MET A 327 -6.81 -21.82 -26.15
C MET A 327 -5.64 -22.82 -26.27
N GLY A 328 -4.94 -23.09 -25.17
CA GLY A 328 -3.75 -23.94 -25.11
C GLY A 328 -2.63 -23.41 -25.99
N ARG A 329 -2.45 -22.09 -26.01
CA ARG A 329 -1.47 -21.38 -26.84
C ARG A 329 -0.56 -20.56 -25.94
N ASP A 330 0.74 -20.70 -26.17
CA ASP A 330 1.77 -19.91 -25.51
C ASP A 330 2.62 -19.19 -26.57
N PHE A 331 3.29 -18.11 -26.16
CA PHE A 331 4.25 -17.40 -27.00
C PHE A 331 5.51 -17.01 -26.21
N GLY A 332 6.48 -16.42 -26.92
CA GLY A 332 7.72 -15.95 -26.31
C GLY A 332 8.56 -17.07 -25.68
N PRO A 333 9.32 -16.77 -24.60
CA PRO A 333 10.14 -17.74 -23.87
C PRO A 333 9.32 -18.84 -23.19
N MET A 334 8.13 -18.53 -22.66
CA MET A 334 7.24 -19.51 -22.03
C MET A 334 6.94 -20.68 -22.98
N ARG A 335 6.63 -20.37 -24.25
CA ARG A 335 6.42 -21.39 -25.27
C ARG A 335 7.66 -22.28 -25.46
N LYS A 336 8.87 -21.71 -25.48
CA LYS A 336 10.10 -22.48 -25.68
C LYS A 336 10.28 -23.51 -24.56
N ILE A 337 10.07 -23.11 -23.31
CA ILE A 337 10.15 -24.00 -22.15
C ILE A 337 9.07 -25.10 -22.23
N GLU A 338 7.82 -24.73 -22.50
CA GLU A 338 6.72 -25.69 -22.64
C GLU A 338 6.96 -26.72 -23.75
N HIS A 339 7.69 -26.39 -24.82
CA HIS A 339 8.05 -27.33 -25.90
C HIS A 339 9.26 -28.21 -25.56
N GLN A 340 10.14 -27.76 -24.66
CA GLN A 340 11.33 -28.52 -24.25
C GLN A 340 11.01 -29.63 -23.25
N ILE A 341 9.83 -29.58 -22.60
CA ILE A 341 9.35 -30.63 -21.71
C ILE A 341 8.96 -31.86 -22.54
N LYS A 342 9.92 -32.78 -22.68
CA LYS A 342 9.75 -34.07 -23.34
C LYS A 342 9.64 -35.24 -22.37
N LYS A 343 9.97 -35.05 -21.08
CA LYS A 343 9.90 -36.06 -20.01
C LYS A 343 9.58 -35.38 -18.67
N PRO A 344 8.93 -36.07 -17.72
CA PRO A 344 8.70 -35.55 -16.37
C PRO A 344 10.03 -35.14 -15.73
N HIS A 345 10.04 -33.96 -15.09
CA HIS A 345 11.21 -33.39 -14.43
C HIS A 345 11.66 -34.31 -13.27
N HIS A 346 12.56 -35.25 -13.55
CA HIS A 346 13.31 -36.03 -12.55
C HIS A 346 14.71 -35.45 -12.27
N LYS A 347 14.97 -34.19 -12.64
CA LYS A 347 16.11 -33.48 -12.07
C LYS A 347 15.64 -32.74 -10.84
N GLU A 348 15.88 -33.36 -9.68
CA GLU A 348 15.96 -32.65 -8.42
C GLU A 348 16.97 -31.50 -8.60
N LEU A 349 16.47 -30.27 -8.75
CA LEU A 349 17.22 -29.14 -8.25
C LEU A 349 17.42 -29.45 -6.76
N LYS A 350 18.68 -29.69 -6.35
CA LYS A 350 19.07 -29.73 -4.95
C LYS A 350 18.78 -28.35 -4.37
N ALA A 351 17.51 -28.10 -4.03
CA ALA A 351 17.12 -26.98 -3.21
C ALA A 351 17.84 -27.19 -1.89
N THR A 352 18.71 -26.25 -1.53
CA THR A 352 19.30 -26.12 -0.21
C THR A 352 18.19 -26.26 0.82
N GLN A 353 18.09 -27.44 1.43
CA GLN A 353 17.12 -27.78 2.46
C GLN A 353 17.42 -26.95 3.71
N LYS A 354 16.88 -25.74 3.73
CA LYS A 354 16.39 -25.05 4.91
C LYS A 354 15.01 -24.49 4.56
N GLU A 355 14.09 -25.36 4.16
CA GLU A 355 12.66 -25.02 4.18
C GLU A 355 12.30 -24.76 5.64
N LYS A 356 12.08 -23.49 6.01
CA LYS A 356 11.25 -23.20 7.18
C LYS A 356 9.87 -23.79 6.87
N ASN A 357 9.43 -24.76 7.68
CA ASN A 357 8.15 -25.47 7.57
C ASN A 357 6.92 -24.57 7.82
N ASP A 358 7.01 -23.27 7.55
CA ASP A 358 6.08 -22.26 8.03
C ASP A 358 4.71 -22.37 7.33
N PHE A 359 4.67 -22.85 6.08
CA PHE A 359 3.42 -22.96 5.30
C PHE A 359 2.95 -24.41 5.05
N ASN A 360 3.52 -25.38 5.75
CA ASN A 360 3.04 -26.76 5.71
C ASN A 360 2.14 -27.07 6.92
N PRO A 361 1.08 -27.89 6.74
CA PRO A 361 0.29 -28.37 7.87
C PRO A 361 1.18 -29.10 8.88
N LYS A 362 0.83 -29.03 10.16
CA LYS A 362 1.51 -29.84 11.18
C LYS A 362 1.40 -31.32 10.82
N LYS A 363 2.51 -32.07 11.01
CA LYS A 363 2.60 -33.48 10.64
C LYS A 363 1.50 -34.31 11.33
N GLY A 364 0.88 -35.22 10.59
CA GLY A 364 -0.17 -36.11 11.10
C GLY A 364 -1.59 -35.54 11.06
N ILE A 365 -1.77 -34.29 10.62
CA ILE A 365 -3.11 -33.69 10.45
C ILE A 365 -3.76 -34.16 9.14
N LYS A 366 -5.04 -34.54 9.21
CA LYS A 366 -5.87 -34.78 8.01
C LYS A 366 -6.36 -33.44 7.45
N PRO A 367 -5.95 -33.04 6.23
CA PRO A 367 -6.36 -31.75 5.66
C PRO A 367 -7.87 -31.71 5.37
N ARG A 368 -8.54 -30.61 5.76
CA ARG A 368 -9.98 -30.41 5.53
C ARG A 368 -10.25 -28.96 5.11
N ALA A 369 -10.83 -28.76 3.93
CA ALA A 369 -11.09 -27.43 3.37
C ALA A 369 -11.90 -26.52 4.30
N ILE A 370 -12.82 -27.11 5.07
CA ILE A 370 -13.69 -26.41 6.02
C ILE A 370 -12.92 -25.59 7.07
N ASN A 371 -11.69 -26.01 7.41
CA ASN A 371 -10.85 -25.31 8.40
C ASN A 371 -10.26 -24.00 7.88
N ALA A 372 -10.28 -23.77 6.55
CA ALA A 372 -9.95 -22.50 5.93
C ALA A 372 -11.21 -21.75 5.49
N LEU A 373 -12.18 -22.46 4.89
CA LEU A 373 -13.41 -21.84 4.38
C LEU A 373 -14.22 -21.16 5.48
N ILE A 374 -14.46 -21.81 6.63
CA ILE A 374 -15.29 -21.20 7.68
C ILE A 374 -14.66 -19.90 8.20
N PRO A 375 -13.39 -19.87 8.66
CA PRO A 375 -12.79 -18.62 9.13
C PRO A 375 -12.80 -17.49 8.09
N VAL A 376 -12.48 -17.79 6.83
CA VAL A 376 -12.49 -16.80 5.74
C VAL A 376 -13.91 -16.29 5.49
N PHE A 377 -14.92 -17.16 5.41
CA PHE A 377 -16.32 -16.74 5.27
C PHE A 377 -16.81 -15.96 6.50
N THR A 378 -16.32 -16.28 7.71
CA THR A 378 -16.62 -15.49 8.91
C THR A 378 -16.09 -14.07 8.78
N VAL A 379 -14.87 -13.87 8.25
CA VAL A 379 -14.38 -12.52 7.96
C VAL A 379 -15.26 -11.87 6.89
N VAL A 380 -15.49 -12.55 5.77
CA VAL A 380 -16.25 -11.96 4.65
C VAL A 380 -17.64 -11.50 5.05
N ILE A 381 -18.42 -12.39 5.67
CA ILE A 381 -19.77 -12.11 6.14
C ILE A 381 -19.72 -11.13 7.31
N GLY A 382 -18.75 -11.27 8.21
CA GLY A 382 -18.58 -10.38 9.35
C GLY A 382 -18.31 -8.94 8.92
N THR A 383 -17.52 -8.71 7.88
CA THR A 383 -17.27 -7.37 7.36
C THR A 383 -18.55 -6.80 6.72
N MET A 384 -19.27 -7.59 5.92
CA MET A 384 -20.54 -7.15 5.33
C MET A 384 -21.58 -6.80 6.41
N ILE A 385 -21.70 -7.62 7.46
CA ILE A 385 -22.57 -7.35 8.61
C ILE A 385 -22.09 -6.10 9.37
N GLY A 386 -20.79 -5.96 9.60
CA GLY A 386 -20.21 -4.81 10.29
C GLY A 386 -20.43 -3.51 9.53
N LEU A 387 -20.24 -3.51 8.20
CA LEU A 387 -20.52 -2.37 7.34
C LEU A 387 -22.00 -2.00 7.39
N PHE A 388 -22.88 -3.00 7.28
CA PHE A 388 -24.32 -2.77 7.37
C PHE A 388 -24.73 -2.21 8.74
N TYR A 389 -24.22 -2.81 9.83
CA TYR A 389 -24.55 -2.42 11.20
C TYR A 389 -24.09 -0.99 11.50
N THR A 390 -22.82 -0.68 11.25
CA THR A 390 -22.25 0.65 11.52
C THR A 390 -22.86 1.72 10.62
N GLY A 391 -23.14 1.40 9.35
CA GLY A 391 -23.79 2.34 8.43
C GLY A 391 -25.26 2.59 8.76
N GLN A 392 -25.98 1.56 9.20
CA GLN A 392 -27.40 1.68 9.56
C GLN A 392 -27.58 2.57 10.81
N GLU A 393 -26.63 2.56 11.74
CA GLU A 393 -26.65 3.47 12.90
C GLU A 393 -26.58 4.95 12.48
N VAL A 394 -25.98 5.26 11.32
CA VAL A 394 -25.84 6.64 10.80
C VAL A 394 -27.06 7.07 9.99
N VAL A 395 -27.47 6.28 8.99
CA VAL A 395 -28.47 6.71 7.99
C VAL A 395 -29.85 6.08 8.22
N GLY A 396 -29.91 4.96 8.94
CA GLY A 396 -31.13 4.16 9.08
C GLY A 396 -31.57 3.51 7.77
N TRP A 397 -32.58 2.63 7.84
CA TRP A 397 -33.15 2.02 6.64
C TRP A 397 -34.22 2.93 6.03
N GLN A 398 -33.97 3.43 4.81
CA GLN A 398 -34.89 4.32 4.12
C GLN A 398 -35.92 3.56 3.26
N THR A 399 -37.20 3.56 3.67
CA THR A 399 -38.26 2.80 2.98
C THR A 399 -38.59 3.28 1.56
N GLU A 400 -38.19 4.51 1.20
CA GLU A 400 -38.44 5.09 -0.13
C GLU A 400 -37.42 4.63 -1.19
N LEU A 401 -36.25 4.15 -0.77
CA LEU A 401 -35.21 3.68 -1.67
C LEU A 401 -35.40 2.20 -2.02
N SER A 402 -35.06 1.85 -3.28
CA SER A 402 -34.93 0.44 -3.67
C SER A 402 -33.89 -0.26 -2.79
N PHE A 403 -34.07 -1.56 -2.53
CA PHE A 403 -33.17 -2.35 -1.67
C PHE A 403 -31.68 -2.16 -1.98
N GLY A 404 -31.30 -2.21 -3.27
CA GLY A 404 -29.90 -2.06 -3.67
C GLY A 404 -29.33 -0.67 -3.41
N ARG A 405 -30.14 0.38 -3.63
CA ARG A 405 -29.73 1.77 -3.35
C ARG A 405 -29.62 2.01 -1.86
N ASN A 406 -30.58 1.51 -1.08
CA ASN A 406 -30.55 1.60 0.38
C ASN A 406 -29.31 0.90 0.96
N LEU A 407 -28.98 -0.29 0.46
CA LEU A 407 -27.76 -1.00 0.86
C LEU A 407 -26.49 -0.24 0.49
N SER A 408 -26.46 0.40 -0.69
CA SER A 408 -25.32 1.23 -1.13
C SER A 408 -25.14 2.46 -0.24
N GLU A 409 -26.22 3.14 0.14
CA GLU A 409 -26.18 4.30 1.05
C GLU A 409 -25.70 3.89 2.44
N ILE A 410 -26.25 2.80 2.99
CA ILE A 410 -25.84 2.27 4.30
C ILE A 410 -24.36 1.89 4.30
N ILE A 411 -23.91 1.09 3.33
CA ILE A 411 -22.49 0.71 3.23
C ILE A 411 -21.62 1.95 2.98
N GLY A 412 -22.14 2.92 2.23
CA GLY A 412 -21.52 4.20 1.98
C GLY A 412 -21.15 4.90 3.28
N HIS A 413 -22.07 5.03 4.24
CA HIS A 413 -21.80 5.75 5.50
C HIS A 413 -21.23 4.88 6.64
N ALA A 414 -20.75 3.68 6.32
CA ALA A 414 -20.28 2.72 7.33
C ALA A 414 -18.87 3.04 7.87
N ASP A 415 -18.65 2.72 9.15
CA ASP A 415 -17.29 2.67 9.71
C ASP A 415 -16.62 1.36 9.27
N SER A 416 -15.86 1.49 8.18
CA SER A 416 -15.14 0.36 7.58
C SER A 416 -14.04 -0.19 8.48
N TYR A 417 -13.42 0.66 9.32
CA TYR A 417 -12.35 0.23 10.22
C TYR A 417 -12.91 -0.68 11.31
N LEU A 418 -14.02 -0.31 11.94
CA LEU A 418 -14.69 -1.14 12.94
C LEU A 418 -15.19 -2.45 12.35
N ALA A 419 -15.80 -2.41 11.15
CA ALA A 419 -16.26 -3.61 10.46
C ALA A 419 -15.12 -4.61 10.20
N LEU A 420 -13.95 -4.12 9.76
CA LEU A 420 -12.76 -4.94 9.52
C LEU A 420 -12.17 -5.50 10.82
N LEU A 421 -12.15 -4.72 11.90
CA LEU A 421 -11.67 -5.17 13.21
C LEU A 421 -12.53 -6.30 13.79
N TRP A 422 -13.85 -6.14 13.85
CA TRP A 422 -14.75 -7.16 14.39
C TRP A 422 -14.72 -8.45 13.57
N SER A 423 -14.71 -8.32 12.25
CA SER A 423 -14.68 -9.47 11.35
C SER A 423 -13.37 -10.25 11.41
N SER A 424 -12.22 -9.57 11.43
CA SER A 424 -10.92 -10.23 11.56
C SER A 424 -10.74 -10.92 12.92
N LEU A 425 -11.18 -10.30 14.02
CA LEU A 425 -11.19 -10.92 15.35
C LEU A 425 -12.07 -12.17 15.39
N ALA A 426 -13.27 -12.10 14.82
CA ALA A 426 -14.18 -13.24 14.70
C ALA A 426 -13.54 -14.37 13.87
N GLY A 427 -12.92 -14.05 12.73
CA GLY A 427 -12.23 -15.00 11.87
C GLY A 427 -11.10 -15.76 12.58
N VAL A 428 -10.20 -15.03 13.27
CA VAL A 428 -9.12 -15.63 14.08
C VAL A 428 -9.72 -16.52 15.16
N THR A 429 -10.73 -16.03 15.89
CA THR A 429 -11.37 -16.78 16.98
C THR A 429 -11.96 -18.09 16.48
N VAL A 430 -12.67 -18.05 15.35
CA VAL A 430 -13.24 -19.24 14.71
C VAL A 430 -12.13 -20.20 14.24
N ALA A 431 -11.03 -19.70 13.68
CA ALA A 431 -9.89 -20.53 13.30
C ALA A 431 -9.26 -21.26 14.50
N VAL A 432 -9.10 -20.58 15.64
CA VAL A 432 -8.61 -21.18 16.89
C VAL A 432 -9.58 -22.23 17.41
N ILE A 433 -10.87 -21.89 17.52
CA ILE A 433 -11.91 -22.79 18.03
C ILE A 433 -11.99 -24.06 17.18
N LEU A 434 -12.02 -23.94 15.84
CA LEU A 434 -12.06 -25.10 14.94
C LEU A 434 -10.81 -25.98 15.08
N SER A 435 -9.64 -25.35 15.23
CA SER A 435 -8.37 -26.07 15.42
C SER A 435 -8.35 -26.86 16.72
N MET A 436 -8.91 -26.31 17.80
CA MET A 436 -9.00 -26.95 19.11
C MET A 436 -10.07 -28.05 19.16
N ILE A 437 -11.29 -27.79 18.69
CA ILE A 437 -12.41 -28.76 18.70
C ILE A 437 -12.03 -30.01 17.90
N GLN A 438 -11.38 -29.82 16.75
CA GLN A 438 -10.94 -30.94 15.90
C GLN A 438 -9.62 -31.57 16.37
N LYS A 439 -9.03 -31.09 17.48
CA LYS A 439 -7.76 -31.55 18.05
C LYS A 439 -6.60 -31.53 17.04
N LEU A 440 -6.60 -30.51 16.18
CA LEU A 440 -5.58 -30.31 15.14
C LEU A 440 -4.39 -29.56 15.71
N LEU A 441 -4.67 -28.48 16.45
CA LEU A 441 -3.68 -27.68 17.16
C LEU A 441 -4.16 -27.48 18.61
N SER A 442 -3.23 -27.48 19.56
CA SER A 442 -3.52 -27.01 20.92
C SER A 442 -3.72 -25.49 20.94
N LEU A 443 -4.26 -24.93 22.03
CA LEU A 443 -4.34 -23.48 22.19
C LEU A 443 -2.96 -22.82 22.08
N LYS A 444 -1.94 -23.39 22.73
CA LYS A 444 -0.56 -22.91 22.66
C LYS A 444 -0.04 -22.89 21.23
N GLU A 445 -0.19 -23.99 20.50
CA GLU A 445 0.23 -24.08 19.10
C GLU A 445 -0.55 -23.12 18.20
N SER A 446 -1.83 -22.87 18.51
CA SER A 446 -2.64 -21.90 17.77
C SER A 446 -2.15 -20.47 18.01
N MET A 447 -1.79 -20.12 19.25
CA MET A 447 -1.20 -18.81 19.58
C MET A 447 0.20 -18.63 18.98
N GLU A 448 1.05 -19.66 19.02
CA GLU A 448 2.35 -19.64 18.34
C GLU A 448 2.18 -19.44 16.82
N SER A 449 1.23 -20.17 16.22
CA SER A 449 0.89 -20.00 14.80
C SER A 449 0.39 -18.59 14.49
N MET A 450 -0.44 -18.01 15.37
CA MET A 450 -0.92 -16.63 15.23
C MET A 450 0.23 -15.63 15.24
N LEU A 451 1.18 -15.77 16.18
CA LEU A 451 2.37 -14.93 16.29
C LEU A 451 3.29 -15.07 15.08
N ASP A 452 3.41 -16.27 14.52
CA ASP A 452 4.14 -16.47 13.27
C ASP A 452 3.44 -15.77 12.09
N GLY A 453 2.11 -15.78 12.07
CA GLY A 453 1.32 -14.94 11.15
C GLY A 453 1.57 -13.44 11.32
N PHE A 454 1.68 -12.95 12.54
CA PHE A 454 1.99 -11.54 12.82
C PHE A 454 3.37 -11.15 12.30
N LYS A 455 4.37 -12.03 12.43
CA LYS A 455 5.73 -11.79 11.90
C LYS A 455 5.74 -11.64 10.38
N LEU A 456 4.87 -12.36 9.66
CA LEU A 456 4.73 -12.24 8.22
C LEU A 456 4.20 -10.86 7.80
N MET A 457 3.36 -10.25 8.65
CA MET A 457 2.76 -8.93 8.40
C MET A 457 3.61 -7.76 8.89
N LEU A 458 4.71 -8.01 9.61
CA LEU A 458 5.57 -6.96 10.13
C LEU A 458 6.15 -6.06 9.03
N THR A 459 6.54 -6.64 7.89
CA THR A 459 7.06 -5.88 6.74
C THR A 459 6.03 -4.88 6.22
N ALA A 460 4.78 -5.30 6.05
CA ALA A 460 3.70 -4.43 5.60
C ALA A 460 3.43 -3.30 6.62
N VAL A 461 3.35 -3.62 7.91
CA VAL A 461 3.13 -2.64 8.99
C VAL A 461 4.24 -1.56 9.01
N LEU A 462 5.50 -1.96 8.82
CA LEU A 462 6.61 -1.02 8.79
C LEU A 462 6.56 -0.11 7.55
N ILE A 463 6.19 -0.64 6.38
CA ILE A 463 5.99 0.16 5.16
C ILE A 463 4.84 1.15 5.36
N LEU A 464 3.69 0.70 5.87
CA LEU A 464 2.54 1.55 6.16
C LEU A 464 2.90 2.70 7.11
N SER A 465 3.64 2.39 8.18
CA SER A 465 4.07 3.40 9.16
C SER A 465 4.94 4.49 8.52
N LEU A 466 5.89 4.10 7.67
CA LEU A 466 6.71 5.05 6.92
C LEU A 466 5.91 5.79 5.84
N ALA A 467 4.93 5.13 5.22
CA ALA A 467 4.06 5.73 4.21
C ALA A 467 3.23 6.87 4.82
N TRP A 468 2.58 6.62 5.95
CA TRP A 468 1.80 7.63 6.67
C TRP A 468 2.68 8.77 7.20
N ALA A 469 3.90 8.46 7.65
CA ALA A 469 4.89 9.48 8.02
C ALA A 469 5.26 10.36 6.82
N LEU A 470 5.48 9.78 5.63
CA LEU A 470 5.72 10.52 4.40
C LEU A 470 4.49 11.33 3.98
N ALA A 471 3.29 10.76 4.07
CA ALA A 471 2.03 11.44 3.75
C ALA A 471 1.83 12.70 4.62
N GLY A 472 1.95 12.55 5.95
CA GLY A 472 1.87 13.67 6.88
C GLY A 472 2.96 14.73 6.64
N LEU A 473 4.19 14.31 6.27
CA LEU A 473 5.24 15.24 5.87
C LEU A 473 4.90 15.99 4.56
N THR A 474 4.30 15.31 3.59
CA THR A 474 3.90 15.96 2.32
C THR A 474 2.73 16.92 2.50
N GLU A 475 1.83 16.64 3.43
CA GLU A 475 0.75 17.52 3.86
C GLU A 475 1.31 18.78 4.54
N ASP A 476 2.16 18.58 5.55
CA ASP A 476 2.90 19.64 6.24
C ASP A 476 3.66 20.58 5.28
N LEU A 477 4.19 20.04 4.18
CA LEU A 477 4.93 20.79 3.17
C LEU A 477 4.07 21.35 2.03
N HIS A 478 2.74 21.23 2.07
CA HIS A 478 1.83 21.70 1.01
C HIS A 478 2.21 21.17 -0.39
N THR A 479 2.58 19.88 -0.44
CA THR A 479 3.12 19.25 -1.65
C THR A 479 2.07 19.15 -2.76
N ALA A 480 0.81 18.90 -2.39
CA ALA A 480 -0.28 18.84 -3.36
C ALA A 480 -0.47 20.17 -4.10
N GLN A 481 -0.40 21.29 -3.38
CA GLN A 481 -0.51 22.65 -3.92
C GLN A 481 0.63 22.95 -4.90
N PHE A 482 1.86 22.50 -4.59
CA PHE A 482 2.98 22.65 -5.51
C PHE A 482 2.80 21.82 -6.79
N ILE A 483 2.40 20.55 -6.65
CA ILE A 483 2.23 19.63 -7.78
C ILE A 483 1.12 20.14 -8.69
N SER A 484 -0.05 20.47 -8.14
CA SER A 484 -1.15 21.03 -8.91
C SER A 484 -0.74 22.32 -9.60
N GLY A 485 -0.19 23.30 -8.87
CA GLY A 485 0.27 24.56 -9.45
C GLY A 485 1.33 24.39 -10.54
N SER A 486 2.21 23.39 -10.43
CA SER A 486 3.21 23.08 -11.46
C SER A 486 2.62 22.41 -12.69
N LEU A 487 1.71 21.46 -12.51
CA LEU A 487 1.04 20.77 -13.61
C LEU A 487 0.10 21.72 -14.37
N ILE A 488 -0.57 22.64 -13.66
CA ILE A 488 -1.38 23.72 -14.24
C ILE A 488 -0.52 24.64 -15.10
N ARG A 489 0.65 25.08 -14.58
CA ARG A 489 1.61 25.89 -15.36
C ARG A 489 2.13 25.20 -16.62
N LEU A 490 2.17 23.87 -16.62
CA LEU A 490 2.60 23.05 -17.76
C LEU A 490 1.44 22.69 -18.70
N ASP A 491 0.22 23.17 -18.43
CA ASP A 491 -0.99 22.89 -19.20
C ASP A 491 -1.24 21.38 -19.38
N ILE A 492 -1.00 20.61 -18.31
CA ILE A 492 -1.20 19.15 -18.32
C ILE A 492 -2.69 18.85 -18.20
N ASN A 493 -3.23 18.18 -19.21
CA ASN A 493 -4.61 17.73 -19.22
C ASN A 493 -4.86 16.70 -18.08
N PRO A 494 -5.85 16.93 -17.17
CA PRO A 494 -6.18 16.00 -16.08
C PRO A 494 -6.49 14.56 -16.54
N LEU A 495 -7.02 14.40 -17.76
CA LEU A 495 -7.35 13.10 -18.36
C LEU A 495 -6.12 12.21 -18.58
N LEU A 496 -4.91 12.77 -18.61
CA LEU A 496 -3.66 12.01 -18.74
C LEU A 496 -3.14 11.48 -17.40
N ILE A 497 -3.61 12.01 -16.28
CA ILE A 497 -3.10 11.68 -14.95
C ILE A 497 -3.26 10.19 -14.61
N PRO A 498 -4.39 9.51 -14.89
CA PRO A 498 -4.49 8.07 -14.66
C PRO A 498 -3.44 7.26 -15.44
N GLY A 499 -3.16 7.64 -16.69
CA GLY A 499 -2.14 6.98 -17.51
C GLY A 499 -0.72 7.19 -16.96
N LEU A 500 -0.39 8.41 -16.54
CA LEU A 500 0.89 8.73 -15.90
C LEU A 500 1.05 8.00 -14.55
N ALA A 501 0.00 7.98 -13.74
CA ALA A 501 -0.04 7.24 -12.47
C ALA A 501 0.24 5.75 -12.67
N PHE A 502 -0.39 5.13 -13.67
CA PHE A 502 -0.16 3.72 -14.02
C PHE A 502 1.30 3.45 -14.38
N ILE A 503 1.91 4.29 -15.23
CA ILE A 503 3.31 4.13 -15.66
C ILE A 503 4.27 4.33 -14.49
N LEU A 504 4.08 5.38 -13.68
CA LEU A 504 4.92 5.64 -12.52
C LEU A 504 4.83 4.50 -11.50
N ALA A 505 3.62 4.00 -11.24
CA ALA A 505 3.41 2.84 -10.38
C ALA A 505 4.12 1.61 -10.92
N ALA A 506 3.99 1.31 -12.21
CA ALA A 506 4.69 0.19 -12.82
C ALA A 506 6.21 0.30 -12.70
N LEU A 507 6.79 1.48 -12.90
CA LEU A 507 8.24 1.69 -12.81
C LEU A 507 8.77 1.56 -11.38
N VAL A 508 8.08 2.16 -10.41
CA VAL A 508 8.44 2.08 -8.99
C VAL A 508 8.31 0.65 -8.48
N ALA A 509 7.21 -0.03 -8.80
CA ALA A 509 7.00 -1.43 -8.39
C ALA A 509 7.97 -2.38 -9.08
N PHE A 510 8.24 -2.19 -10.37
CA PHE A 510 9.26 -2.98 -11.07
C PHE A 510 10.64 -2.84 -10.43
N SER A 511 10.99 -1.62 -10.01
CA SER A 511 12.32 -1.33 -9.48
C SER A 511 12.50 -1.75 -8.03
N THR A 512 11.44 -1.68 -7.22
CA THR A 512 11.48 -2.07 -5.80
C THR A 512 11.05 -3.51 -5.54
N GLY A 513 10.36 -4.15 -6.49
CA GLY A 513 9.77 -5.47 -6.29
C GLY A 513 8.62 -5.48 -5.26
N SER A 514 7.97 -4.34 -5.01
CA SER A 514 6.96 -4.25 -3.96
C SER A 514 5.74 -3.43 -4.39
N SER A 515 4.59 -4.11 -4.41
CA SER A 515 3.29 -3.47 -4.60
C SER A 515 2.94 -2.53 -3.43
N TRP A 516 3.14 -3.00 -2.19
CA TRP A 516 2.89 -2.24 -0.95
C TRP A 516 3.65 -0.93 -0.88
N GLY A 517 4.95 -0.98 -1.18
CA GLY A 517 5.82 0.21 -1.20
C GLY A 517 5.46 1.21 -2.28
N THR A 518 5.01 0.73 -3.43
CA THR A 518 4.64 1.59 -4.55
C THR A 518 3.38 2.40 -4.26
N MET A 519 2.36 1.74 -3.72
CA MET A 519 1.13 2.38 -3.28
C MET A 519 1.39 3.42 -2.18
N ALA A 520 2.21 3.06 -1.20
CA ALA A 520 2.66 3.96 -0.13
C ALA A 520 3.27 5.27 -0.65
N ILE A 521 4.05 5.19 -1.73
CA ILE A 521 4.71 6.36 -2.33
C ILE A 521 3.73 7.17 -3.18
N LEU A 522 2.89 6.51 -3.97
CA LEU A 522 2.14 7.18 -5.04
C LEU A 522 0.75 7.67 -4.65
N TYR A 523 0.03 7.00 -3.74
CA TYR A 523 -1.31 7.46 -3.35
C TYR A 523 -1.33 8.87 -2.77
N PRO A 524 -0.46 9.25 -1.81
CA PRO A 524 -0.43 10.59 -1.23
C PRO A 524 -0.12 11.70 -2.27
N LEU A 525 0.42 11.33 -3.43
CA LEU A 525 0.80 12.25 -4.49
C LEU A 525 -0.25 12.33 -5.59
N MET A 526 -0.68 11.17 -6.10
CA MET A 526 -1.52 11.09 -7.28
C MET A 526 -2.99 11.44 -6.98
N LEU A 527 -3.50 11.12 -5.78
CA LEU A 527 -4.88 11.42 -5.42
C LEU A 527 -5.13 12.94 -5.28
N PRO A 528 -4.30 13.71 -4.54
CA PRO A 528 -4.47 15.16 -4.53
C PRO A 528 -4.19 15.80 -5.87
N ALA A 529 -3.17 15.32 -6.60
CA ALA A 529 -2.80 15.88 -7.90
C ALA A 529 -3.94 15.78 -8.92
N VAL A 530 -4.59 14.62 -9.06
CA VAL A 530 -5.69 14.46 -10.02
C VAL A 530 -6.89 15.32 -9.64
N TRP A 531 -7.22 15.38 -8.35
CA TRP A 531 -8.38 16.15 -7.89
C TRP A 531 -8.18 17.64 -8.15
N LEU A 532 -7.08 18.21 -7.66
CA LEU A 532 -6.81 19.65 -7.79
C LEU A 532 -6.67 20.07 -9.25
N LEU A 533 -6.08 19.25 -10.10
CA LEU A 533 -6.03 19.51 -11.54
C LEU A 533 -7.40 19.49 -12.21
N SER A 534 -8.27 18.57 -11.81
CA SER A 534 -9.63 18.49 -12.34
C SER A 534 -10.45 19.72 -11.94
N GLN A 535 -10.27 20.21 -10.72
CA GLN A 535 -10.90 21.44 -10.24
C GLN A 535 -10.41 22.67 -11.00
N GLU A 536 -9.10 22.81 -11.24
CA GLU A 536 -8.56 23.90 -12.04
C GLU A 536 -9.07 23.86 -13.49
N ALA A 537 -9.17 22.66 -14.07
CA ALA A 537 -9.74 22.46 -15.39
C ALA A 537 -11.27 22.68 -15.44
N THR A 538 -11.88 23.16 -14.35
CA THR A 538 -13.32 23.44 -14.21
C THR A 538 -14.22 22.24 -14.50
N MET A 539 -13.70 21.03 -14.28
CA MET A 539 -14.48 19.80 -14.40
C MET A 539 -15.54 19.74 -13.32
N ASN A 540 -16.70 19.17 -13.61
CA ASN A 540 -17.72 19.03 -12.59
C ASN A 540 -17.27 18.02 -11.51
N TYR A 541 -17.96 18.03 -10.37
CA TYR A 541 -17.64 17.15 -9.25
C TYR A 541 -17.61 15.66 -9.66
N GLN A 542 -18.60 15.22 -10.44
CA GLN A 542 -18.72 13.82 -10.85
C GLN A 542 -17.60 13.36 -11.79
N GLU A 543 -17.18 14.23 -12.71
CA GLU A 543 -16.04 13.98 -13.60
C GLU A 543 -14.73 13.91 -12.82
N SER A 544 -14.52 14.85 -11.90
CA SER A 544 -13.36 14.88 -11.00
C SER A 544 -13.30 13.61 -10.14
N LEU A 545 -14.44 13.19 -9.60
CA LEU A 545 -14.55 11.98 -8.78
C LEU A 545 -14.33 10.71 -9.63
N SER A 546 -14.78 10.69 -10.88
CA SER A 546 -14.51 9.57 -11.80
C SER A 546 -13.02 9.42 -12.10
N LEU A 547 -12.29 10.53 -12.27
CA LEU A 547 -10.83 10.51 -12.42
C LEU A 547 -10.14 10.10 -11.11
N PHE A 548 -10.65 10.54 -9.96
CA PHE A 548 -10.16 10.13 -8.65
C PHE A 548 -10.27 8.61 -8.47
N HIS A 549 -11.44 8.02 -8.75
CA HIS A 549 -11.67 6.58 -8.73
C HIS A 549 -10.76 5.83 -9.70
N ASN A 550 -10.52 6.38 -10.90
CA ASN A 550 -9.61 5.81 -11.87
C ASN A 550 -8.16 5.82 -11.35
N VAL A 551 -7.70 6.94 -10.77
CA VAL A 551 -6.36 7.03 -10.15
C VAL A 551 -6.20 6.03 -9.02
N VAL A 552 -7.22 5.83 -8.18
CA VAL A 552 -7.20 4.79 -7.14
C VAL A 552 -6.90 3.42 -7.75
N ALA A 553 -7.67 3.04 -8.76
CA ALA A 553 -7.52 1.74 -9.39
C ALA A 553 -6.19 1.57 -10.14
N VAL A 554 -5.69 2.62 -10.81
CA VAL A 554 -4.50 2.50 -11.68
C VAL A 554 -3.19 2.57 -10.92
N VAL A 555 -3.13 3.23 -9.75
CA VAL A 555 -1.97 3.14 -8.86
C VAL A 555 -1.83 1.70 -8.37
N LEU A 556 -2.93 1.09 -7.92
CA LEU A 556 -2.98 -0.33 -7.55
C LEU A 556 -2.60 -1.24 -8.73
N ALA A 557 -3.26 -1.07 -9.88
CA ALA A 557 -3.04 -1.87 -11.08
C ALA A 557 -1.61 -1.77 -11.62
N GLY A 558 -1.03 -0.57 -11.64
CA GLY A 558 0.35 -0.34 -12.04
C GLY A 558 1.34 -0.94 -11.04
N SER A 559 1.04 -0.89 -9.74
CA SER A 559 1.84 -1.53 -8.69
C SER A 559 1.93 -3.04 -8.92
N VAL A 560 0.79 -3.69 -9.14
CA VAL A 560 0.73 -5.14 -9.40
C VAL A 560 1.42 -5.51 -10.72
N PHE A 561 1.27 -4.67 -11.75
CA PHE A 561 1.94 -4.88 -13.04
C PHE A 561 3.47 -4.82 -12.93
N GLY A 562 4.00 -3.78 -12.27
CA GLY A 562 5.44 -3.66 -12.07
C GLY A 562 6.00 -4.81 -11.24
N ASP A 563 5.30 -5.18 -10.17
CA ASP A 563 5.66 -6.29 -9.27
C ASP A 563 5.78 -7.62 -10.03
N HIS A 564 4.78 -7.98 -10.85
CA HIS A 564 4.79 -9.19 -11.71
C HIS A 564 5.99 -9.29 -12.66
N CYS A 565 6.58 -8.15 -13.06
CA CYS A 565 7.69 -8.16 -14.01
C CYS A 565 9.05 -8.09 -13.29
N SER A 566 9.07 -7.82 -11.99
CA SER A 566 10.30 -7.50 -11.27
C SER A 566 11.12 -8.74 -10.93
N PRO A 567 12.43 -8.76 -11.25
CA PRO A 567 13.34 -9.85 -10.85
C PRO A 567 13.69 -9.88 -9.36
N ILE A 568 13.16 -8.96 -8.57
CA ILE A 568 13.41 -8.89 -7.12
C ILE A 568 12.11 -8.86 -6.33
N SER A 569 10.98 -9.05 -7.00
CA SER A 569 9.66 -9.01 -6.38
C SER A 569 9.46 -10.13 -5.38
N ASP A 570 8.88 -9.80 -4.23
CA ASP A 570 8.61 -10.75 -3.15
C ASP A 570 7.67 -11.87 -3.65
N THR A 571 6.58 -11.49 -4.33
CA THR A 571 5.59 -12.41 -4.91
C THR A 571 6.19 -13.25 -6.03
N THR A 572 6.98 -12.64 -6.91
CA THR A 572 7.69 -13.35 -8.00
C THR A 572 8.72 -14.35 -7.45
N ILE A 573 9.47 -13.97 -6.42
CA ILE A 573 10.43 -14.84 -5.74
C ILE A 573 9.68 -15.99 -5.07
N MET A 574 8.64 -15.72 -4.29
CA MET A 574 7.84 -16.76 -3.62
C MET A 574 7.18 -17.72 -4.61
N SER A 575 6.62 -17.21 -5.70
CA SER A 575 6.03 -18.01 -6.79
C SER A 575 7.06 -18.96 -7.42
N SER A 576 8.26 -18.46 -7.71
CA SER A 576 9.35 -19.28 -8.26
C SER A 576 9.88 -20.33 -7.29
N LEU A 577 9.99 -19.98 -6.00
CA LEU A 577 10.43 -20.85 -4.92
C LEU A 577 9.41 -21.98 -4.65
N ALA A 578 8.13 -21.64 -4.50
CA ALA A 578 7.06 -22.59 -4.26
C ALA A 578 6.92 -23.60 -5.42
N SER A 579 7.06 -23.10 -6.65
CA SER A 579 7.02 -23.92 -7.86
C SER A 579 8.33 -24.68 -8.13
N GLN A 580 9.41 -24.36 -7.40
CA GLN A 580 10.76 -24.91 -7.58
C GLN A 580 11.30 -24.77 -9.02
N CYS A 581 11.16 -23.58 -9.60
CA CYS A 581 11.75 -23.23 -10.89
C CYS A 581 12.93 -22.25 -10.71
N ASN A 582 13.72 -22.07 -11.77
CA ASN A 582 14.74 -21.03 -11.76
C ASN A 582 14.06 -19.66 -11.79
N HIS A 583 14.37 -18.81 -10.82
CA HIS A 583 13.75 -17.49 -10.66
C HIS A 583 13.89 -16.62 -11.91
N ILE A 584 15.09 -16.53 -12.50
CA ILE A 584 15.33 -15.72 -13.71
C ILE A 584 14.57 -16.28 -14.92
N SER A 585 14.49 -17.61 -15.05
CA SER A 585 13.67 -18.28 -16.08
C SER A 585 12.19 -17.89 -15.96
N HIS A 586 11.65 -17.91 -14.72
CA HIS A 586 10.28 -17.47 -14.45
C HIS A 586 10.05 -16.02 -14.86
N VAL A 587 10.90 -15.10 -14.41
CA VAL A 587 10.83 -13.67 -14.76
C VAL A 587 10.84 -13.47 -16.28
N GLN A 588 11.79 -14.10 -16.98
CA GLN A 588 11.91 -13.99 -18.44
C GLN A 588 10.69 -14.53 -19.19
N THR A 589 10.05 -15.59 -18.67
CA THR A 589 8.92 -16.24 -19.32
C THR A 589 7.61 -15.50 -19.09
N GLN A 590 7.44 -14.84 -17.94
CA GLN A 590 6.23 -14.07 -17.65
C GLN A 590 6.25 -12.64 -18.17
N MET A 591 7.41 -12.01 -18.28
CA MET A 591 7.54 -10.61 -18.67
C MET A 591 6.82 -10.28 -20.00
N PRO A 592 6.92 -11.08 -21.09
CA PRO A 592 6.18 -10.79 -22.32
C PRO A 592 4.65 -10.84 -22.14
N TYR A 593 4.16 -11.68 -21.23
CA TYR A 593 2.73 -11.79 -20.92
C TYR A 593 2.26 -10.57 -20.14
N ALA A 594 2.94 -10.25 -19.05
CA ALA A 594 2.62 -9.10 -18.21
C ALA A 594 2.72 -7.77 -18.99
N LEU A 595 3.78 -7.57 -19.80
CA LEU A 595 3.90 -6.39 -20.68
C LEU A 595 2.76 -6.28 -21.69
N SER A 596 2.31 -7.40 -22.27
CA SER A 596 1.19 -7.39 -23.22
C SER A 596 -0.11 -6.96 -22.52
N VAL A 597 -0.37 -7.50 -21.33
CA VAL A 597 -1.55 -7.13 -20.56
C VAL A 597 -1.46 -5.69 -20.07
N GLY A 598 -0.32 -5.25 -19.53
CA GLY A 598 -0.09 -3.88 -19.09
C GLY A 598 -0.26 -2.85 -20.21
N ALA A 599 0.24 -3.14 -21.40
CA ALA A 599 0.04 -2.28 -22.57
C ALA A 599 -1.43 -2.18 -22.97
N VAL A 600 -2.17 -3.30 -22.99
CA VAL A 600 -3.61 -3.28 -23.27
C VAL A 600 -4.37 -2.54 -22.18
N SER A 601 -4.05 -2.76 -20.89
CA SER A 601 -4.66 -2.03 -19.78
C SER A 601 -4.50 -0.53 -19.92
N LEU A 602 -3.30 -0.06 -20.27
CA LEU A 602 -3.03 1.37 -20.42
C LEU A 602 -3.71 1.96 -21.67
N PHE A 603 -3.48 1.37 -22.85
CA PHE A 603 -3.86 1.97 -24.13
C PHE A 603 -5.29 1.64 -24.58
N ALA A 604 -5.88 0.55 -24.09
CA ALA A 604 -7.26 0.15 -24.42
C ALA A 604 -8.23 0.32 -23.24
N GLY A 605 -7.73 0.46 -22.01
CA GLY A 605 -8.52 0.66 -20.80
C GLY A 605 -8.38 2.06 -20.22
N THR A 606 -7.32 2.29 -19.43
CA THR A 606 -7.12 3.48 -18.60
C THR A 606 -7.22 4.79 -19.35
N ILE A 607 -6.44 4.97 -20.43
CA ILE A 607 -6.42 6.24 -21.19
C ILE A 607 -7.76 6.45 -21.90
N PRO A 608 -8.28 5.51 -22.73
CA PRO A 608 -9.56 5.73 -23.42
C PRO A 608 -10.73 6.03 -22.48
N VAL A 609 -10.79 5.36 -21.32
CA VAL A 609 -11.86 5.58 -20.33
C VAL A 609 -11.75 6.96 -19.69
N ALA A 610 -10.53 7.46 -19.43
CA ALA A 610 -10.35 8.84 -19.01
C ALA A 610 -10.87 9.83 -20.06
N TYR A 611 -10.71 9.53 -21.35
CA TYR A 611 -11.30 10.32 -22.46
C TYR A 611 -12.79 10.05 -22.73
N GLY A 612 -13.49 9.34 -21.85
CA GLY A 612 -14.94 9.14 -21.92
C GLY A 612 -15.39 7.87 -22.65
N LEU A 613 -14.49 6.93 -22.97
CA LEU A 613 -14.91 5.62 -23.46
C LEU A 613 -15.72 4.89 -22.37
N PRO A 614 -16.93 4.37 -22.67
CA PRO A 614 -17.69 3.60 -21.69
C PRO A 614 -16.91 2.39 -21.19
N ILE A 615 -16.84 2.23 -19.87
CA ILE A 615 -16.05 1.19 -19.21
C ILE A 615 -16.34 -0.24 -19.73
N PRO A 616 -17.61 -0.67 -19.91
CA PRO A 616 -17.87 -2.00 -20.46
C PRO A 616 -17.29 -2.20 -21.86
N LEU A 617 -17.30 -1.15 -22.69
CA LEU A 617 -16.75 -1.19 -24.04
C LEU A 617 -15.22 -1.30 -24.00
N ALA A 618 -14.57 -0.61 -23.06
CA ALA A 618 -13.14 -0.73 -22.81
C ALA A 618 -12.74 -2.18 -22.43
N PHE A 619 -13.53 -2.85 -21.56
CA PHE A 619 -13.31 -4.26 -21.25
C PHE A 619 -13.48 -5.17 -22.47
N VAL A 620 -14.56 -5.01 -23.24
CA VAL A 620 -14.80 -5.80 -24.45
C VAL A 620 -13.66 -5.62 -25.45
N PHE A 621 -13.23 -4.37 -25.67
CA PHE A 621 -12.15 -4.05 -26.59
C PHE A 621 -10.81 -4.63 -26.11
N GLY A 622 -10.46 -4.45 -24.83
CA GLY A 622 -9.23 -4.99 -24.25
C GLY A 622 -9.17 -6.52 -24.29
N PHE A 623 -10.24 -7.21 -23.90
CA PHE A 623 -10.30 -8.68 -24.01
C PHE A 623 -10.24 -9.16 -25.46
N SER A 624 -10.83 -8.43 -26.41
CA SER A 624 -10.75 -8.75 -27.83
C SER A 624 -9.32 -8.62 -28.35
N LEU A 625 -8.60 -7.56 -27.98
CA LEU A 625 -7.19 -7.38 -28.35
C LEU A 625 -6.31 -8.50 -27.78
N LEU A 626 -6.51 -8.87 -26.51
CA LEU A 626 -5.77 -9.97 -25.88
C LEU A 626 -6.08 -11.32 -26.54
N PHE A 627 -7.34 -11.58 -26.87
CA PHE A 627 -7.75 -12.77 -27.60
C PHE A 627 -7.09 -12.86 -28.99
N ILE A 628 -7.11 -11.75 -29.75
CA ILE A 628 -6.46 -11.64 -31.07
C ILE A 628 -4.96 -11.89 -30.91
N LEU A 629 -4.31 -11.26 -29.94
CA LEU A 629 -2.89 -11.45 -29.65
C LEU A 629 -2.56 -12.92 -29.40
N ILE A 630 -3.28 -13.61 -28.52
CA ILE A 630 -3.06 -15.05 -28.27
C ILE A 630 -3.36 -15.89 -29.51
N ARG A 631 -4.40 -15.55 -30.28
CA ARG A 631 -4.83 -16.31 -31.46
C ARG A 631 -3.82 -16.29 -32.60
N PHE A 632 -3.16 -15.15 -32.83
CA PHE A 632 -2.23 -14.94 -33.94
C PHE A 632 -0.77 -15.10 -33.54
N VAL A 633 -0.36 -14.62 -32.35
CA VAL A 633 1.03 -14.73 -31.87
C VAL A 633 1.28 -16.06 -31.15
N GLY A 634 0.30 -16.49 -30.35
CA GLY A 634 0.36 -17.77 -29.63
C GLY A 634 0.33 -18.97 -30.57
N LYS A 635 1.09 -20.03 -30.24
CA LYS A 635 1.03 -21.31 -30.96
C LYS A 635 0.68 -22.45 -30.01
N LYS A 636 -0.08 -23.42 -30.50
CA LYS A 636 -0.47 -24.60 -29.72
C LYS A 636 0.76 -25.46 -29.40
N LYS A 637 0.76 -26.08 -28.22
CA LYS A 637 1.67 -27.17 -27.92
C LYS A 637 1.41 -28.32 -28.91
N PRO A 638 2.41 -28.85 -29.63
CA PRO A 638 2.20 -29.99 -30.52
C PRO A 638 1.66 -31.16 -29.70
N VAL A 639 0.57 -31.76 -30.17
CA VAL A 639 0.03 -32.98 -29.58
C VAL A 639 1.07 -34.07 -29.81
N GLN A 640 1.61 -34.63 -28.72
CA GLN A 640 2.45 -35.83 -28.81
C GLN A 640 1.50 -36.98 -29.14
N THR A 641 1.43 -37.35 -30.43
CA THR A 641 0.86 -38.62 -30.90
C THR A 641 1.76 -39.78 -30.53
#